data_AF-A0A0R1DW81-F1
#
_entry.id   AF-A0A0R1DW81-F1
#
_cell.length_a   1.000
_cell.length_b   1.000
_cell.length_c   1.000
_cell.angle_alpha   90.00
_cell.angle_beta   90.00
_cell.angle_gamma   90.00
#
_symmetry.space_group_name_H-M   'P 1'
#
loop_
_entity.id
_entity.type
_entity.pdbx_description
1 polymer ?
#
loop_
_entity_poly.entity_id
_entity_poly.type
_entity_poly.pdbx_seq_one_letter_code
_entity_poly.pdbx_strand_id
1 'polypeptide(L)'
;MAPRRIPCRHPTALSPSISGHRTAIINLEVGGNGGRDILFQSGPNNPWLVKYYKEHSKHPFASTLAEEIFQFGILPSDTDFRIFRDYGNIPGLDIAQFSNGYVYHTAFDSFNVVPGRSVQSTGENILSLARALSNASELYNTEEHSAGHAVFFDFLGLFFVTYTESTGTILNYCFAAIGVLLVGCSLCRMSCVSEVSAGRISILFASHFALHLAGCLLCIGLPLLMSVLYDVSDRTMTYYSNNWLVIGLYICPAIIGLVLPSSLYHSFCSNDKIGYPYQIYVGLHAHCVVLSLLSIVLTAIGLRIPYMCMISLLLYVVSLLINLLTTLHDRGYYWVLTVQIVQLLQYVYFCYLFYIFLVIFFPAMGRNRDSANPDMLIALICAVGTFFALGFVVPLINMFRWSTFLLIGLGVVTFIFSMISVSDVGFPYRPKTSVMRVNFLQTRRMFYEYDGSLSVNDSGYYFDYQDRRALRPLKDYAVNLTGLTPVDAYCDKYVMCGIPCFWSSWCRGISSAAWLPRDEQVAVPGNLELKLLNKTLSQSGNSARFEFELAGPPHMGLYIRPLDGVAVENWSFIRTMLDKPEKYSPPYQIYFSYGVDSSSFKFHIDFAKSDGQLDGPIFELGVVGHYVSQDFERDETTLGFIADLPDFVYTMEWPSLFMRYIF
;
A
#
# COMPACT_ATOMS: atom_id res chain seq x y z
N MET A 1 46.48 3.62 -18.85
CA MET A 1 45.76 4.70 -18.14
C MET A 1 45.10 4.10 -16.92
N ALA A 2 45.60 4.40 -15.72
CA ALA A 2 45.00 3.92 -14.48
C ALA A 2 43.64 4.60 -14.26
N PRO A 3 42.60 3.89 -13.79
CA PRO A 3 41.33 4.51 -13.43
C PRO A 3 41.56 5.39 -12.19
N ARG A 4 41.26 6.69 -12.32
CA ARG A 4 41.25 7.62 -11.18
C ARG A 4 40.17 7.16 -10.21
N ARG A 5 40.57 6.72 -9.01
CA ARG A 5 39.65 6.54 -7.88
C ARG A 5 39.02 7.90 -7.56
N ILE A 6 37.71 8.00 -7.68
CA ILE A 6 36.95 9.12 -7.13
C ILE A 6 36.85 8.85 -5.62
N PRO A 7 37.38 9.71 -4.74
CA PRO A 7 37.26 9.50 -3.30
C PRO A 7 35.78 9.64 -2.90
N CYS A 8 35.25 8.65 -2.18
CA CYS A 8 33.94 8.73 -1.52
C CYS A 8 33.93 9.94 -0.58
N ARG A 9 33.30 11.03 -1.01
CA ARG A 9 32.95 12.13 -0.11
C ARG A 9 31.78 11.70 0.78
N HIS A 10 31.81 12.16 2.03
CA HIS A 10 30.78 11.98 3.05
C HIS A 10 29.35 12.14 2.51
N PRO A 11 28.36 11.39 3.04
CA PRO A 11 26.98 11.46 2.60
C PRO A 11 26.30 12.71 3.19
N THR A 12 26.63 13.87 2.66
CA THR A 12 25.68 14.97 2.60
C THR A 12 24.88 14.83 1.31
N ALA A 13 23.66 15.38 1.30
CA ALA A 13 22.69 15.50 0.20
C ALA A 13 23.22 15.20 -1.22
N LEU A 14 22.36 14.55 -2.04
CA LEU A 14 22.52 14.35 -3.50
C LEU A 14 23.64 15.19 -4.10
N SER A 15 24.65 14.53 -4.71
CA SER A 15 25.82 15.20 -5.30
C SER A 15 25.43 16.55 -5.91
N PRO A 16 26.14 17.66 -5.62
CA PRO A 16 25.82 18.99 -6.17
C PRO A 16 25.71 19.03 -7.70
N SER A 17 26.24 18.02 -8.39
CA SER A 17 26.11 17.84 -9.85
C SER A 17 24.71 17.37 -10.30
N ILE A 18 23.93 16.72 -9.43
CA ILE A 18 22.59 16.18 -9.70
C ILE A 18 21.50 17.17 -9.27
N SER A 19 21.77 18.02 -8.27
CA SER A 19 20.85 19.05 -7.77
C SER A 19 20.80 20.32 -8.63
N GLY A 20 21.22 20.26 -9.89
CA GLY A 20 21.20 21.41 -10.80
C GLY A 20 19.77 21.76 -11.23
N HIS A 21 19.48 23.05 -11.43
CA HIS A 21 18.17 23.60 -11.85
C HIS A 21 17.66 23.16 -13.24
N ARG A 22 18.18 22.06 -13.82
CA ARG A 22 17.84 21.55 -15.16
C ARG A 22 17.78 20.03 -15.21
N THR A 23 17.10 19.42 -14.26
CA THR A 23 17.00 17.96 -14.20
C THR A 23 15.56 17.56 -13.94
N ALA A 24 15.10 16.55 -14.66
CA ALA A 24 13.91 15.79 -14.32
C ALA A 24 14.26 14.30 -14.23
N ILE A 25 13.55 13.58 -13.37
CA ILE A 25 13.75 12.16 -13.13
C ILE A 25 12.60 11.36 -13.75
N ILE A 26 12.95 10.26 -14.40
CA ILE A 26 12.01 9.18 -14.68
C ILE A 26 12.48 8.00 -13.84
N ASN A 27 11.71 7.65 -12.82
CA ASN A 27 11.94 6.46 -12.01
C ASN A 27 11.14 5.29 -12.62
N LEU A 28 11.79 4.13 -12.75
CA LEU A 28 11.22 2.94 -13.35
C LEU A 28 11.21 1.82 -12.32
N GLU A 29 10.02 1.47 -11.88
CA GLU A 29 9.80 0.50 -10.82
C GLU A 29 9.06 -0.73 -11.33
N VAL A 30 9.11 -1.79 -10.53
CA VAL A 30 8.44 -3.04 -10.83
C VAL A 30 7.83 -3.56 -9.52
N GLY A 31 6.52 -3.41 -9.36
CA GLY A 31 5.75 -4.04 -8.28
C GLY A 31 5.20 -5.43 -8.64
N GLY A 32 5.39 -5.84 -9.90
CA GLY A 32 5.08 -7.15 -10.45
C GLY A 32 5.68 -7.26 -11.86
N ASN A 33 6.01 -8.48 -12.29
CA ASN A 33 6.87 -8.76 -13.44
C ASN A 33 6.26 -8.51 -14.84
N GLY A 34 5.27 -7.62 -14.96
CA GLY A 34 4.70 -7.23 -16.26
C GLY A 34 3.49 -6.31 -16.18
N GLY A 35 2.71 -6.29 -17.27
CA GLY A 35 1.58 -5.37 -17.45
C GLY A 35 1.94 -4.14 -18.26
N ARG A 36 1.01 -3.18 -18.34
CA ARG A 36 1.30 -1.83 -18.84
C ARG A 36 1.90 -1.02 -17.71
N ASP A 37 2.85 -0.16 -18.03
CA ASP A 37 3.47 0.71 -17.04
C ASP A 37 2.48 1.77 -16.55
N ILE A 38 2.11 1.73 -15.27
CA ILE A 38 1.25 2.73 -14.67
C ILE A 38 2.10 3.89 -14.16
N LEU A 39 1.84 5.11 -14.62
CA LEU A 39 2.29 6.31 -13.94
C LEU A 39 1.46 6.47 -12.67
N PHE A 40 2.12 6.29 -11.52
CA PHE A 40 1.50 6.32 -10.21
C PHE A 40 2.09 7.40 -9.31
N GLN A 41 3.17 8.11 -9.67
CA GLN A 41 3.52 9.37 -9.00
C GLN A 41 4.06 10.40 -9.99
N SER A 42 3.77 11.66 -9.73
CA SER A 42 4.25 12.81 -10.47
C SER A 42 4.61 13.94 -9.50
N GLY A 43 5.64 14.71 -9.83
CA GLY A 43 6.00 15.92 -9.09
C GLY A 43 7.43 15.93 -8.57
N PRO A 44 7.75 16.76 -7.56
CA PRO A 44 6.80 17.60 -6.84
C PRO A 44 6.27 18.76 -7.71
N ASN A 45 4.98 19.10 -7.59
CA ASN A 45 4.33 20.33 -8.08
C ASN A 45 4.50 20.73 -9.57
N ASN A 46 4.87 19.81 -10.46
CA ASN A 46 5.21 20.11 -11.86
C ASN A 46 4.24 19.40 -12.83
N PRO A 47 3.04 19.96 -13.08
CA PRO A 47 1.99 19.28 -13.85
C PRO A 47 2.31 19.18 -15.34
N TRP A 48 3.26 19.98 -15.83
CA TRP A 48 3.76 19.89 -17.21
C TRP A 48 4.37 18.52 -17.52
N LEU A 49 4.96 17.82 -16.54
CA LEU A 49 5.48 16.46 -16.74
C LEU A 49 4.40 15.49 -17.20
N VAL A 50 3.20 15.58 -16.63
CA VAL A 50 2.06 14.73 -17.01
C VAL A 50 1.55 15.10 -18.40
N LYS A 51 1.66 16.38 -18.81
CA LYS A 51 1.37 16.81 -20.17
C LYS A 51 2.36 16.19 -21.17
N TYR A 52 3.66 16.22 -20.88
CA TYR A 52 4.66 15.55 -21.71
C TYR A 52 4.44 14.03 -21.75
N TYR A 53 4.07 13.41 -20.61
CA TYR A 53 3.71 12.00 -20.56
C TYR A 53 2.53 11.68 -21.50
N LYS A 54 1.48 12.52 -21.52
CA LYS A 54 0.34 12.38 -22.44
C LYS A 54 0.74 12.50 -23.90
N GLU A 55 1.53 13.52 -24.24
CA GLU A 55 1.81 13.89 -25.63
C GLU A 55 2.87 12.98 -26.27
N HIS A 56 3.79 12.43 -25.47
CA HIS A 56 4.97 11.73 -26.00
C HIS A 56 5.03 10.25 -25.66
N SER A 57 4.34 9.75 -24.63
CA SER A 57 4.28 8.30 -24.40
C SER A 57 3.46 7.62 -25.49
N LYS A 58 3.93 6.48 -26.00
CA LYS A 58 3.25 5.72 -27.06
C LYS A 58 2.04 4.96 -26.55
N HIS A 59 2.11 4.51 -25.29
CA HIS A 59 1.11 3.71 -24.60
C HIS A 59 0.82 4.28 -23.21
N PRO A 60 0.36 5.54 -23.09
CA PRO A 60 0.18 6.20 -21.78
C PRO A 60 -0.83 5.44 -20.92
N PHE A 61 -0.46 5.19 -19.67
CA PHE A 61 -1.34 4.58 -18.67
C PHE A 61 -1.03 5.19 -17.30
N ALA A 62 -2.02 5.80 -16.65
CA ALA A 62 -1.79 6.49 -15.38
C ALA A 62 -3.07 6.53 -14.53
N SER A 63 -2.91 6.78 -13.24
CA SER A 63 -4.04 6.89 -12.31
C SER A 63 -3.72 7.79 -11.13
N THR A 64 -4.44 8.91 -10.98
CA THR A 64 -4.40 9.73 -9.77
C THR A 64 -4.89 8.97 -8.54
N LEU A 65 -5.83 8.03 -8.70
CA LEU A 65 -6.20 7.15 -7.58
C LEU A 65 -5.01 6.30 -7.12
N ALA A 66 -4.18 5.81 -8.04
CA ALA A 66 -2.96 5.08 -7.67
C ALA A 66 -1.94 5.99 -6.97
N GLU A 67 -1.82 7.23 -7.42
CA GLU A 67 -0.94 8.23 -6.80
C GLU A 67 -1.35 8.57 -5.38
N GLU A 68 -2.63 8.86 -5.12
CA GLU A 68 -3.09 9.18 -3.77
C GLU A 68 -3.04 7.94 -2.86
N ILE A 69 -3.37 6.74 -3.36
CA ILE A 69 -3.20 5.48 -2.61
C ILE A 69 -1.74 5.27 -2.17
N PHE A 70 -0.78 5.54 -3.06
CA PHE A 70 0.64 5.41 -2.75
C PHE A 70 1.09 6.49 -1.76
N GLN A 71 0.69 7.75 -1.97
CA GLN A 71 1.04 8.88 -1.09
C GLN A 71 0.44 8.73 0.33
N PHE A 72 -0.74 8.12 0.47
CA PHE A 72 -1.32 7.78 1.78
C PHE A 72 -0.67 6.59 2.47
N GLY A 73 0.28 5.90 1.82
CA GLY A 73 0.94 4.72 2.38
C GLY A 73 0.02 3.51 2.53
N ILE A 74 -1.10 3.46 1.79
CA ILE A 74 -2.02 2.31 1.79
C ILE A 74 -1.33 1.11 1.14
N LEU A 75 -0.56 1.34 0.07
CA LEU A 75 0.35 0.34 -0.47
C LEU A 75 1.68 0.42 0.31
N PRO A 76 2.11 -0.65 1.02
CA PRO A 76 3.33 -0.66 1.83
C PRO A 76 4.57 -0.80 0.93
N SER A 77 4.83 0.20 0.10
CA SER A 77 5.93 0.26 -0.85
C SER A 77 6.63 1.60 -0.78
N ASP A 78 7.88 1.64 -1.21
CA ASP A 78 8.68 2.86 -1.37
C ASP A 78 9.52 2.72 -2.65
N THR A 79 10.02 3.84 -3.16
CA THR A 79 10.79 3.88 -4.42
C THR A 79 11.93 4.87 -4.31
N ASP A 80 12.94 4.71 -5.16
CA ASP A 80 14.05 5.65 -5.21
C ASP A 80 13.60 7.07 -5.59
N PHE A 81 12.44 7.19 -6.24
CA PHE A 81 11.81 8.48 -6.54
C PHE A 81 11.64 9.35 -5.29
N ARG A 82 11.40 8.76 -4.11
CA ARG A 82 11.30 9.48 -2.84
C ARG A 82 12.56 10.30 -2.54
N ILE A 83 13.75 9.79 -2.83
CA ILE A 83 15.00 10.49 -2.57
C ILE A 83 15.09 11.77 -3.41
N PHE A 84 14.72 11.67 -4.69
CA PHE A 84 14.72 12.81 -5.60
C PHE A 84 13.60 13.81 -5.29
N ARG A 85 12.39 13.33 -4.98
CA ARG A 85 11.22 14.15 -4.68
C ARG A 85 11.34 14.87 -3.34
N ASP A 86 11.60 14.14 -2.25
CA ASP A 86 11.49 14.67 -0.88
C ASP A 86 12.77 15.37 -0.41
N TYR A 87 13.94 14.91 -0.88
CA TYR A 87 15.24 15.45 -0.43
C TYR A 87 15.97 16.22 -1.52
N GLY A 88 15.74 15.88 -2.80
CA GLY A 88 16.29 16.61 -3.94
C GLY A 88 15.42 17.76 -4.43
N ASN A 89 14.11 17.74 -4.15
CA ASN A 89 13.11 18.60 -4.78
C ASN A 89 13.22 18.61 -6.32
N ILE A 90 13.53 17.45 -6.91
CA ILE A 90 13.71 17.30 -8.36
C ILE A 90 12.40 16.80 -8.97
N PRO A 91 11.83 17.51 -9.97
CA PRO A 91 10.60 17.08 -10.62
C PRO A 91 10.80 15.78 -11.40
N GLY A 92 9.82 14.90 -11.37
CA GLY A 92 9.88 13.66 -12.12
C GLY A 92 8.58 12.85 -12.13
N LEU A 93 8.68 11.69 -12.73
CA LEU A 93 7.62 10.71 -12.91
C LEU A 93 8.07 9.37 -12.34
N ASP A 94 7.19 8.74 -11.57
CA ASP A 94 7.38 7.38 -11.05
C ASP A 94 6.40 6.43 -11.73
N ILE A 95 6.97 5.45 -12.41
CA ILE A 95 6.25 4.59 -13.35
C ILE A 95 6.55 3.14 -12.98
N ALA A 96 5.52 2.32 -12.82
CA ALA A 96 5.68 0.93 -12.40
C ALA A 96 4.96 -0.09 -13.29
N GLN A 97 5.59 -1.25 -13.47
CA GLN A 97 4.88 -2.48 -13.82
C GLN A 97 4.24 -3.10 -12.57
N PHE A 98 3.07 -3.72 -12.70
CA PHE A 98 2.29 -4.15 -11.53
C PHE A 98 1.59 -5.50 -11.68
N SER A 99 1.58 -6.09 -12.87
CA SER A 99 0.92 -7.39 -13.07
C SER A 99 1.74 -8.52 -12.45
N ASN A 100 1.05 -9.54 -11.94
CA ASN A 100 1.66 -10.74 -11.36
C ASN A 100 2.69 -10.44 -10.26
N GLY A 101 2.30 -9.60 -9.29
CA GLY A 101 3.11 -9.32 -8.09
C GLY A 101 3.35 -10.52 -7.16
N TYR A 102 2.78 -11.71 -7.44
CA TYR A 102 2.96 -12.89 -6.61
C TYR A 102 4.39 -13.42 -6.61
N VAL A 103 5.10 -13.30 -7.74
CA VAL A 103 6.49 -13.76 -7.86
C VAL A 103 7.49 -12.75 -7.30
N TYR A 104 7.06 -11.52 -7.02
CA TYR A 104 7.92 -10.44 -6.53
C TYR A 104 8.71 -10.86 -5.28
N HIS A 105 10.01 -10.53 -5.28
CA HIS A 105 10.98 -10.92 -4.24
C HIS A 105 11.06 -12.43 -3.99
N THR A 106 10.87 -13.23 -5.04
CA THR A 106 11.09 -14.69 -5.00
C THR A 106 11.99 -15.15 -6.14
N ALA A 107 12.53 -16.36 -6.04
CA ALA A 107 13.29 -16.97 -7.13
C ALA A 107 12.46 -17.20 -8.41
N PHE A 108 11.12 -17.09 -8.33
CA PHE A 108 10.23 -17.19 -9.48
C PHE A 108 10.17 -15.88 -10.29
N ASP A 109 10.66 -14.76 -9.74
CA ASP A 109 10.84 -13.51 -10.46
C ASP A 109 12.03 -13.61 -11.42
N SER A 110 11.79 -14.26 -12.55
CA SER A 110 12.81 -14.65 -13.51
C SER A 110 12.50 -14.11 -14.90
N PHE A 111 13.51 -14.06 -15.77
CA PHE A 111 13.35 -13.58 -17.14
C PHE A 111 12.20 -14.27 -17.91
N ASN A 112 11.96 -15.55 -17.65
CA ASN A 112 10.95 -16.36 -18.36
C ASN A 112 9.50 -15.92 -18.11
N VAL A 113 9.26 -15.19 -17.03
CA VAL A 113 7.91 -14.75 -16.64
C VAL A 113 7.66 -13.27 -16.95
N VAL A 114 8.65 -12.56 -17.52
CA VAL A 114 8.52 -11.18 -17.98
C VAL A 114 7.94 -11.13 -19.39
N PRO A 115 6.73 -10.57 -19.61
CA PRO A 115 6.14 -10.50 -20.94
C PRO A 115 6.94 -9.57 -21.87
N GLY A 116 7.37 -10.05 -23.04
CA GLY A 116 8.10 -9.22 -24.01
C GLY A 116 7.34 -7.96 -24.44
N ARG A 117 6.00 -8.02 -24.50
CA ARG A 117 5.15 -6.84 -24.76
C ARG A 117 5.27 -5.75 -23.71
N SER A 118 5.50 -6.12 -22.45
CA SER A 118 5.68 -5.16 -21.35
C SER A 118 7.01 -4.43 -21.52
N VAL A 119 8.10 -5.17 -21.75
CA VAL A 119 9.43 -4.60 -22.03
C VAL A 119 9.39 -3.66 -23.24
N GLN A 120 8.76 -4.08 -24.34
CA GLN A 120 8.63 -3.25 -25.53
C GLN A 120 7.83 -1.97 -25.26
N SER A 121 6.69 -2.07 -24.56
CA SER A 121 5.85 -0.94 -24.18
C SER A 121 6.63 0.07 -23.31
N THR A 122 7.36 -0.41 -22.31
CA THR A 122 8.21 0.44 -21.46
C THR A 122 9.29 1.12 -22.30
N GLY A 123 10.01 0.37 -23.13
CA GLY A 123 11.05 0.93 -23.99
C GLY A 123 10.53 2.03 -24.93
N GLU A 124 9.38 1.82 -25.57
CA GLU A 124 8.75 2.80 -26.46
C GLU A 124 8.29 4.06 -25.73
N ASN A 125 7.67 3.89 -24.55
CA ASN A 125 7.25 5.01 -23.71
C ASN A 125 8.47 5.83 -23.24
N ILE A 126 9.45 5.17 -22.62
CA ILE A 126 10.58 5.84 -21.99
C ILE A 126 11.50 6.49 -23.02
N LEU A 127 11.80 5.84 -24.15
CA LEU A 127 12.64 6.43 -25.18
C LEU A 127 12.00 7.69 -25.78
N SER A 128 10.69 7.65 -26.03
CA SER A 128 9.95 8.78 -26.59
C SER A 128 9.87 9.93 -25.58
N LEU A 129 9.56 9.61 -24.31
CA LEU A 129 9.45 10.58 -23.23
C LEU A 129 10.78 11.23 -22.89
N ALA A 130 11.87 10.46 -22.78
CA ALA A 130 13.20 10.98 -22.49
C ALA A 130 13.68 11.98 -23.56
N ARG A 131 13.44 11.68 -24.84
CA ARG A 131 13.73 12.61 -25.96
C ARG A 131 12.90 13.89 -25.90
N ALA A 132 11.65 13.79 -25.45
CA ALA A 132 10.79 14.95 -25.32
C ALA A 132 11.24 15.82 -24.13
N LEU A 133 11.44 15.22 -22.96
CA LEU A 133 11.90 15.91 -21.76
C LEU A 133 13.28 16.54 -21.95
N SER A 134 14.21 15.89 -22.65
CA SER A 134 15.53 16.48 -22.92
C SER A 134 15.49 17.78 -23.74
N ASN A 135 14.37 18.04 -24.42
CA ASN A 135 14.14 19.26 -25.19
C ASN A 135 13.10 20.18 -24.54
N ALA A 136 12.62 19.86 -23.33
CA ALA A 136 11.61 20.63 -22.64
C ALA A 136 12.18 21.97 -22.15
N SER A 137 11.55 23.07 -22.56
CA SER A 137 11.93 24.41 -22.11
C SER A 137 11.72 24.60 -20.60
N GLU A 138 10.75 23.89 -20.02
CA GLU A 138 10.39 23.96 -18.61
C GLU A 138 11.53 23.49 -17.71
N LEU A 139 12.45 22.67 -18.23
CA LEU A 139 13.67 22.28 -17.50
C LEU A 139 14.61 23.46 -17.25
N TYR A 140 14.53 24.58 -17.99
CA TYR A 140 15.40 25.72 -17.70
C TYR A 140 15.00 26.46 -16.43
N ASN A 141 13.73 26.37 -16.02
CA ASN A 141 13.18 27.00 -14.83
C ASN A 141 11.96 26.21 -14.31
N THR A 142 12.22 25.11 -13.60
CA THR A 142 11.15 24.23 -13.10
C THR A 142 10.29 24.89 -12.02
N GLU A 143 10.84 25.86 -11.27
CA GLU A 143 10.13 26.58 -10.22
C GLU A 143 9.02 27.49 -10.78
N GLU A 144 9.26 28.16 -11.91
CA GLU A 144 8.25 28.98 -12.60
C GLU A 144 7.08 28.15 -13.10
N HIS A 145 7.31 26.88 -13.40
CA HIS A 145 6.30 25.93 -13.86
C HIS A 145 5.73 25.05 -12.72
N SER A 146 6.04 25.39 -11.46
CA SER A 146 5.55 24.70 -10.27
C SER A 146 4.09 25.07 -9.95
N ALA A 147 3.16 24.73 -10.84
CA ALA A 147 1.74 25.11 -10.77
C ALA A 147 0.85 24.11 -9.99
N GLY A 148 1.43 23.27 -9.14
CA GLY A 148 0.70 22.32 -8.28
C GLY A 148 0.57 20.93 -8.90
N HIS A 149 -0.48 20.19 -8.55
CA HIS A 149 -0.67 18.83 -9.05
C HIS A 149 -1.55 18.79 -10.31
N ALA A 150 -1.47 17.66 -11.03
CA ALA A 150 -2.40 17.34 -12.11
C ALA A 150 -3.39 16.27 -11.65
N VAL A 151 -4.58 16.27 -12.23
CA VAL A 151 -5.49 15.13 -12.18
C VAL A 151 -5.34 14.38 -13.49
N PHE A 152 -5.11 13.08 -13.42
CA PHE A 152 -4.87 12.24 -14.58
C PHE A 152 -5.39 10.83 -14.39
N PHE A 153 -5.92 10.26 -15.47
CA PHE A 153 -6.40 8.89 -15.47
C PHE A 153 -6.50 8.34 -16.89
N ASP A 154 -6.32 7.04 -16.98
CA ASP A 154 -6.62 6.27 -18.17
C ASP A 154 -8.12 5.91 -18.20
N PHE A 155 -8.76 6.10 -19.36
CA PHE A 155 -10.15 5.74 -19.57
C PHE A 155 -10.24 4.48 -20.44
N LEU A 156 -10.45 3.32 -19.80
CA LEU A 156 -10.64 2.00 -20.42
C LEU A 156 -9.47 1.50 -21.29
N GLY A 157 -8.28 2.05 -21.13
CA GLY A 157 -7.14 1.80 -22.01
C GLY A 157 -7.28 2.43 -23.39
N LEU A 158 -8.31 3.25 -23.62
CA LEU A 158 -8.62 3.84 -24.93
C LEU A 158 -7.93 5.20 -25.12
N PHE A 159 -7.95 6.04 -24.09
CA PHE A 159 -7.32 7.36 -24.12
C PHE A 159 -6.96 7.85 -22.72
N PHE A 160 -6.03 8.79 -22.70
CA PHE A 160 -5.48 9.36 -21.47
C PHE A 160 -6.01 10.78 -21.23
N VAL A 161 -6.56 11.02 -20.04
CA VAL A 161 -7.11 12.32 -19.62
C VAL A 161 -6.17 12.95 -18.60
N THR A 162 -5.89 14.24 -18.76
CA THR A 162 -5.14 15.05 -17.80
C THR A 162 -5.63 16.49 -17.81
N TYR A 163 -5.70 17.11 -16.64
CA TYR A 163 -6.02 18.53 -16.43
C TYR A 163 -5.43 19.02 -15.11
N THR A 164 -5.41 20.33 -14.89
CA THR A 164 -4.86 20.93 -13.66
C THR A 164 -5.78 20.67 -12.46
N GLU A 165 -5.21 20.66 -11.27
CA GLU A 165 -5.97 20.54 -10.01
C GLU A 165 -7.11 21.58 -9.91
N SER A 166 -6.84 22.85 -10.27
CA SER A 166 -7.87 23.91 -10.29
C SER A 166 -9.02 23.59 -11.24
N THR A 167 -8.74 23.07 -12.43
CA THR A 167 -9.79 22.63 -13.36
C THR A 167 -10.59 21.47 -12.77
N GLY A 168 -9.93 20.50 -12.13
CA GLY A 168 -10.60 19.40 -11.43
C GLY A 168 -11.56 19.90 -10.36
N THR A 169 -11.11 20.81 -9.51
CA THR A 169 -11.93 21.45 -8.47
C THR A 169 -13.17 22.13 -9.04
N ILE A 170 -13.02 22.90 -10.12
CA ILE A 170 -14.15 23.56 -10.80
C ILE A 170 -15.13 22.51 -11.34
N LEU A 171 -14.63 21.48 -12.05
CA LEU A 171 -15.48 20.44 -12.63
C LEU A 171 -16.25 19.67 -11.55
N ASN A 172 -15.59 19.31 -10.44
CA ASN A 172 -16.21 18.61 -9.32
C ASN A 172 -17.39 19.42 -8.74
N TYR A 173 -17.18 20.71 -8.44
CA TYR A 173 -18.25 21.57 -7.92
C TYR A 173 -19.36 21.82 -8.94
N CYS A 174 -19.01 22.06 -10.21
CA CYS A 174 -19.99 22.27 -11.27
C CYS A 174 -20.90 21.05 -11.47
N PHE A 175 -20.33 19.85 -11.63
CA PHE A 175 -21.14 18.64 -11.83
C PHE A 175 -21.93 18.25 -10.58
N ALA A 176 -21.40 18.48 -9.37
CA ALA A 176 -22.15 18.30 -8.14
C ALA A 176 -23.37 19.23 -8.08
N ALA A 177 -23.19 20.51 -8.39
CA ALA A 177 -24.26 21.51 -8.41
C ALA A 177 -25.30 21.24 -9.51
N ILE A 178 -24.86 20.91 -10.73
CA ILE A 178 -25.76 20.56 -11.84
C ILE A 178 -26.56 19.29 -11.49
N GLY A 179 -25.92 18.28 -10.90
CA GLY A 179 -26.58 17.06 -10.46
C GLY A 179 -27.72 17.35 -9.47
N VAL A 180 -27.44 18.15 -8.43
CA VAL A 180 -28.44 18.55 -7.43
C VAL A 180 -29.55 19.40 -8.05
N LEU A 181 -29.21 20.34 -8.94
CA LEU A 181 -30.17 21.20 -9.63
C LEU A 181 -31.13 20.38 -10.49
N LEU A 182 -30.61 19.47 -11.33
CA LEU A 182 -31.43 18.63 -12.19
C LEU A 182 -32.28 17.63 -11.41
N VAL A 183 -31.78 17.10 -10.29
CA VAL A 183 -32.58 16.32 -9.34
C VAL A 183 -33.74 17.18 -8.83
N GLY A 184 -33.48 18.41 -8.39
CA GLY A 184 -34.52 19.35 -7.97
C GLY A 184 -35.57 19.61 -9.06
N CYS A 185 -35.14 19.87 -10.29
CA CYS A 185 -36.04 20.02 -11.44
C CYS A 185 -36.89 18.77 -11.68
N SER A 186 -36.29 17.58 -11.58
CA SER A 186 -36.98 16.31 -11.73
C SER A 186 -38.04 16.10 -10.63
N LEU A 187 -37.71 16.39 -9.38
CA LEU A 187 -38.66 16.30 -8.25
C LEU A 187 -39.82 17.30 -8.39
N CYS A 188 -39.53 18.54 -8.81
CA CYS A 188 -40.56 19.55 -9.10
C CYS A 188 -41.49 19.08 -10.22
N ARG A 189 -40.92 18.50 -11.30
CA ARG A 189 -41.70 17.96 -12.40
C ARG A 189 -42.59 16.79 -11.97
N MET A 190 -42.06 15.86 -11.17
CA MET A 190 -42.85 14.76 -10.59
C MET A 190 -44.04 15.28 -9.78
N SER A 191 -43.85 16.36 -9.00
CA SER A 191 -44.92 17.02 -8.25
C SER A 191 -46.01 17.58 -9.17
N CYS A 192 -45.63 18.28 -10.25
CA CYS A 192 -46.59 18.84 -11.20
C CYS A 192 -47.35 17.76 -12.00
N VAL A 193 -46.64 16.77 -12.53
CA VAL A 193 -47.23 15.73 -13.40
C VAL A 193 -48.09 14.74 -12.62
N SER A 194 -47.70 14.42 -11.38
CA SER A 194 -48.46 13.50 -10.52
C SER A 194 -49.59 14.19 -9.75
N GLU A 195 -49.74 15.53 -9.86
CA GLU A 195 -50.67 16.35 -9.09
C GLU A 195 -50.55 16.16 -7.56
N VAL A 196 -49.32 15.88 -7.09
CA VAL A 196 -49.00 15.68 -5.66
C VAL A 196 -48.24 16.88 -5.13
N SER A 197 -48.52 17.30 -3.89
CA SER A 197 -47.84 18.44 -3.28
C SER A 197 -46.31 18.27 -3.20
N ALA A 198 -45.58 19.36 -3.45
CA ALA A 198 -44.11 19.37 -3.40
C ALA A 198 -43.58 18.87 -2.04
N GLY A 199 -44.24 19.21 -0.94
CA GLY A 199 -43.88 18.72 0.40
C GLY A 199 -43.91 17.19 0.52
N ARG A 200 -44.87 16.52 -0.13
CA ARG A 200 -44.94 15.06 -0.11
C ARG A 200 -43.85 14.41 -0.99
N ILE A 201 -43.51 15.01 -2.13
CA ILE A 201 -42.36 14.58 -2.93
C ILE A 201 -41.05 14.79 -2.16
N SER A 202 -40.90 15.89 -1.43
CA SER A 202 -39.73 16.13 -0.58
C SER A 202 -39.61 15.11 0.56
N ILE A 203 -40.71 14.71 1.20
CA ILE A 203 -40.70 13.63 2.20
C ILE A 203 -40.32 12.29 1.55
N LEU A 204 -40.84 11.99 0.36
CA LEU A 204 -40.45 10.79 -0.39
C LEU A 204 -38.95 10.80 -0.69
N PHE A 205 -38.42 11.92 -1.21
CA PHE A 205 -36.99 12.06 -1.47
C PHE A 205 -36.16 11.92 -0.19
N ALA A 206 -36.54 12.59 0.91
CA ALA A 206 -35.82 12.52 2.18
C ALA A 206 -35.78 11.09 2.75
N SER A 207 -36.90 10.36 2.68
CA SER A 207 -36.94 8.96 3.10
C SER A 207 -36.04 8.07 2.24
N HIS A 208 -36.09 8.21 0.92
CA HIS A 208 -35.23 7.44 0.00
C HIS A 208 -33.76 7.82 0.15
N PHE A 209 -33.46 9.09 0.41
CA PHE A 209 -32.12 9.57 0.71
C PHE A 209 -31.57 8.93 2.00
N ALA A 210 -32.37 8.89 3.07
CA ALA A 210 -31.98 8.22 4.32
C ALA A 210 -31.78 6.70 4.14
N LEU A 211 -32.69 6.04 3.41
CA LEU A 211 -32.57 4.62 3.08
C LEU A 211 -31.34 4.33 2.23
N HIS A 212 -31.04 5.20 1.26
CA HIS A 212 -29.86 5.06 0.40
C HIS A 212 -28.57 5.28 1.18
N LEU A 213 -28.52 6.25 2.10
CA LEU A 213 -27.40 6.42 3.03
C LEU A 213 -27.16 5.18 3.88
N ALA A 214 -28.23 4.61 4.46
CA ALA A 214 -28.15 3.33 5.17
C ALA A 214 -27.63 2.21 4.25
N GLY A 215 -28.09 2.18 2.99
CA GLY A 215 -27.61 1.23 1.98
C GLY A 215 -26.14 1.39 1.66
N CYS A 216 -25.64 2.63 1.53
CA CYS A 216 -24.22 2.91 1.31
C CYS A 216 -23.37 2.46 2.51
N LEU A 217 -23.86 2.66 3.74
CA LEU A 217 -23.19 2.18 4.95
C LEU A 217 -23.14 0.65 4.99
N LEU A 218 -24.23 -0.05 4.64
CA LEU A 218 -24.27 -1.52 4.57
C LEU A 218 -23.44 -2.08 3.40
N CYS A 219 -23.36 -1.36 2.27
CA CYS A 219 -22.53 -1.72 1.12
C CYS A 219 -21.05 -1.87 1.53
N ILE A 220 -20.58 -1.03 2.45
CA ILE A 220 -19.24 -1.12 3.03
C ILE A 220 -19.22 -2.06 4.24
N GLY A 221 -20.23 -1.98 5.10
CA GLY A 221 -20.28 -2.69 6.37
C GLY A 221 -20.41 -4.21 6.24
N LEU A 222 -21.19 -4.73 5.29
CA LEU A 222 -21.37 -6.18 5.12
C LEU A 222 -20.11 -6.89 4.60
N PRO A 223 -19.39 -6.39 3.57
CA PRO A 223 -18.10 -6.94 3.19
C PRO A 223 -17.04 -6.84 4.30
N LEU A 224 -17.01 -5.74 5.06
CA LEU A 224 -16.11 -5.62 6.21
C LEU A 224 -16.47 -6.59 7.35
N LEU A 225 -17.76 -6.85 7.57
CA LEU A 225 -18.18 -7.88 8.50
C LEU A 225 -17.68 -9.26 8.04
N MET A 226 -17.79 -9.57 6.75
CA MET A 226 -17.26 -10.80 6.17
C MET A 226 -15.74 -10.91 6.39
N SER A 227 -14.96 -9.85 6.15
CA SER A 227 -13.51 -9.90 6.37
C SER A 227 -13.12 -10.12 7.83
N VAL A 228 -13.89 -9.58 8.78
CA VAL A 228 -13.70 -9.86 10.22
C VAL A 228 -14.06 -11.32 10.56
N LEU A 229 -15.15 -11.84 10.01
CA LEU A 229 -15.55 -13.25 10.22
C LEU A 229 -14.49 -14.24 9.70
N TYR A 230 -13.83 -13.92 8.59
CA TYR A 230 -12.72 -14.72 8.06
C TYR A 230 -11.45 -14.62 8.90
N ASP A 231 -11.17 -13.46 9.51
CA ASP A 231 -10.01 -13.32 10.40
C ASP A 231 -10.18 -14.08 11.70
N VAL A 232 -11.34 -13.97 12.36
CA VAL A 232 -11.61 -14.69 13.62
C VAL A 232 -11.72 -16.21 13.43
N SER A 233 -11.96 -16.69 12.20
CA SER A 233 -12.03 -18.11 11.87
C SER A 233 -10.74 -18.69 11.28
N ASP A 234 -9.64 -17.92 11.26
CA ASP A 234 -8.35 -18.32 10.68
C ASP A 234 -8.42 -18.69 9.18
N ARG A 235 -9.27 -17.96 8.45
CA ARG A 235 -9.54 -18.14 7.01
C ARG A 235 -9.15 -16.92 6.17
N THR A 236 -8.39 -15.98 6.71
CA THR A 236 -7.89 -14.83 5.92
C THR A 236 -7.18 -15.25 4.64
N MET A 237 -7.22 -14.34 3.67
CA MET A 237 -6.60 -14.44 2.35
C MET A 237 -7.14 -15.58 1.48
N THR A 238 -8.35 -16.07 1.73
CA THR A 238 -8.92 -17.17 0.95
C THR A 238 -8.97 -16.87 -0.56
N TYR A 239 -9.16 -15.60 -0.95
CA TYR A 239 -9.13 -15.18 -2.35
C TYR A 239 -7.72 -15.16 -2.98
N TYR A 240 -6.63 -15.30 -2.22
CA TYR A 240 -5.26 -14.96 -2.64
C TYR A 240 -4.82 -15.65 -3.93
N SER A 241 -5.06 -16.95 -4.07
CA SER A 241 -4.83 -17.68 -5.32
C SER A 241 -6.02 -17.63 -6.27
N ASN A 242 -7.23 -17.72 -5.70
CA ASN A 242 -8.49 -17.81 -6.44
C ASN A 242 -9.25 -16.49 -6.33
N ASN A 243 -8.73 -15.49 -7.03
CA ASN A 243 -9.17 -14.09 -6.97
C ASN A 243 -10.67 -13.90 -7.21
N TRP A 244 -11.31 -14.78 -7.98
CA TRP A 244 -12.75 -14.73 -8.27
C TRP A 244 -13.64 -14.96 -7.04
N LEU A 245 -13.12 -15.51 -5.94
CA LEU A 245 -13.87 -15.72 -4.71
C LEU A 245 -14.40 -14.41 -4.11
N VAL A 246 -13.74 -13.27 -4.35
CA VAL A 246 -14.22 -11.96 -3.87
C VAL A 246 -15.61 -11.59 -4.39
N ILE A 247 -16.06 -12.20 -5.50
CA ILE A 247 -17.39 -11.97 -6.05
C ILE A 247 -18.46 -12.36 -5.03
N GLY A 248 -18.45 -13.60 -4.55
CA GLY A 248 -19.43 -14.05 -3.56
C GLY A 248 -19.12 -13.58 -2.15
N LEU A 249 -17.83 -13.46 -1.80
CA LEU A 249 -17.42 -13.10 -0.44
C LEU A 249 -17.59 -11.61 -0.11
N TYR A 250 -17.39 -10.72 -1.08
CA TYR A 250 -17.38 -9.27 -0.85
C TYR A 250 -18.32 -8.49 -1.77
N ILE A 251 -18.37 -8.80 -3.07
CA ILE A 251 -19.22 -8.05 -4.02
C ILE A 251 -20.72 -8.34 -3.80
N CYS A 252 -21.11 -9.61 -3.64
CA CYS A 252 -22.51 -9.97 -3.36
C CYS A 252 -23.03 -9.32 -2.06
N PRO A 253 -22.31 -9.38 -0.92
CA PRO A 253 -22.70 -8.66 0.29
C PRO A 253 -22.78 -7.14 0.11
N ALA A 254 -21.89 -6.54 -0.69
CA ALA A 254 -21.95 -5.12 -1.01
C ALA A 254 -23.24 -4.76 -1.77
N ILE A 255 -23.60 -5.55 -2.78
CA ILE A 255 -24.86 -5.38 -3.54
C ILE A 255 -26.07 -5.54 -2.63
N ILE A 256 -26.10 -6.56 -1.77
CA ILE A 256 -27.16 -6.77 -0.79
C ILE A 256 -27.28 -5.53 0.10
N GLY A 257 -26.18 -5.06 0.67
CA GLY A 257 -26.16 -3.91 1.55
C GLY A 257 -26.72 -2.66 0.88
N LEU A 258 -26.33 -2.39 -0.36
CA LEU A 258 -26.73 -1.21 -1.10
C LEU A 258 -28.26 -1.13 -1.35
N VAL A 259 -28.93 -2.26 -1.57
CA VAL A 259 -30.36 -2.28 -1.92
C VAL A 259 -31.29 -2.70 -0.79
N LEU A 260 -30.81 -3.46 0.19
CA LEU A 260 -31.63 -4.05 1.26
C LEU A 260 -32.58 -3.05 1.95
N PRO A 261 -32.13 -1.86 2.41
CA PRO A 261 -33.04 -0.91 3.06
C PRO A 261 -34.20 -0.48 2.16
N SER A 262 -33.90 -0.21 0.89
CA SER A 262 -34.91 0.18 -0.10
C SER A 262 -35.86 -0.98 -0.43
N SER A 263 -35.38 -2.21 -0.55
CA SER A 263 -36.23 -3.38 -0.82
C SER A 263 -37.18 -3.67 0.34
N LEU A 264 -36.70 -3.55 1.59
CA LEU A 264 -37.56 -3.70 2.77
C LEU A 264 -38.62 -2.59 2.81
N TYR A 265 -38.23 -1.34 2.55
CA TYR A 265 -39.19 -0.23 2.48
C TYR A 265 -40.31 -0.51 1.47
N HIS A 266 -39.99 -0.88 0.24
CA HIS A 266 -41.01 -1.16 -0.78
C HIS A 266 -41.84 -2.43 -0.48
N SER A 267 -41.33 -3.36 0.33
CA SER A 267 -42.07 -4.57 0.71
C SER A 267 -43.09 -4.31 1.83
N PHE A 268 -42.79 -3.38 2.75
CA PHE A 268 -43.60 -3.13 3.94
C PHE A 268 -44.39 -1.82 3.89
N CYS A 269 -43.94 -0.84 3.12
CA CYS A 269 -44.56 0.47 2.99
C CYS A 269 -45.08 0.67 1.57
N SER A 270 -46.39 0.54 1.36
CA SER A 270 -47.03 0.94 0.10
C SER A 270 -47.37 2.43 0.13
N ASN A 271 -47.06 3.14 -0.94
CA ASN A 271 -47.51 4.51 -1.14
C ASN A 271 -48.34 4.59 -2.42
N ASP A 272 -49.66 4.47 -2.27
CA ASP A 272 -50.59 4.34 -3.40
C ASP A 272 -50.77 5.63 -4.20
N LYS A 273 -50.26 6.77 -3.71
CA LYS A 273 -50.44 8.09 -4.35
C LYS A 273 -49.35 8.48 -5.34
N ILE A 274 -48.20 7.81 -5.33
CA ILE A 274 -47.08 8.11 -6.24
C ILE A 274 -46.73 6.83 -6.97
N GLY A 275 -46.69 6.89 -8.30
CA GLY A 275 -46.37 5.72 -9.11
C GLY A 275 -45.06 5.06 -8.71
N TYR A 276 -45.06 3.73 -8.65
CA TYR A 276 -43.87 2.92 -8.34
C TYR A 276 -42.62 3.27 -9.18
N PRO A 277 -42.73 3.58 -10.49
CA PRO A 277 -41.59 4.04 -11.29
C PRO A 277 -40.90 5.30 -10.73
N TYR A 278 -41.67 6.25 -10.20
CA TYR A 278 -41.11 7.47 -9.61
C TYR A 278 -40.42 7.18 -8.28
N GLN A 279 -40.96 6.27 -7.44
CA GLN A 279 -40.31 5.89 -6.18
C GLN A 279 -38.91 5.30 -6.42
N ILE A 280 -38.78 4.40 -7.40
CA ILE A 280 -37.48 3.84 -7.77
C ILE A 280 -36.55 4.92 -8.35
N TYR A 281 -37.06 5.79 -9.22
CA TYR A 281 -36.25 6.84 -9.84
C TYR A 281 -35.71 7.86 -8.82
N VAL A 282 -36.49 8.17 -7.78
CA VAL A 282 -36.07 8.98 -6.62
C VAL A 282 -34.91 8.33 -5.86
N GLY A 283 -34.81 7.00 -5.82
CA GLY A 283 -33.64 6.29 -5.28
C GLY A 283 -32.35 6.60 -6.07
N LEU A 284 -32.42 6.70 -7.40
CA LEU A 284 -31.27 7.09 -8.23
C LEU A 284 -30.89 8.56 -7.99
N HIS A 285 -31.88 9.43 -7.81
CA HIS A 285 -31.64 10.82 -7.41
C HIS A 285 -30.92 10.90 -6.05
N ALA A 286 -31.30 10.06 -5.09
CA ALA A 286 -30.62 9.98 -3.80
C ALA A 286 -29.14 9.60 -3.98
N HIS A 287 -28.82 8.61 -4.82
CA HIS A 287 -27.43 8.26 -5.12
C HIS A 287 -26.65 9.41 -5.77
N CYS A 288 -27.26 10.14 -6.72
CA CYS A 288 -26.68 11.35 -7.31
C CYS A 288 -26.33 12.38 -6.24
N VAL A 289 -27.25 12.66 -5.30
CA VAL A 289 -27.00 13.63 -4.22
C VAL A 289 -25.91 13.14 -3.28
N VAL A 290 -25.84 11.84 -2.95
CA VAL A 290 -24.73 11.27 -2.17
C VAL A 290 -23.39 11.48 -2.88
N LEU A 291 -23.31 11.21 -4.20
CA LEU A 291 -22.10 11.44 -4.99
C LEU A 291 -21.74 12.93 -5.07
N SER A 292 -22.71 13.83 -5.19
CA SER A 292 -22.48 15.28 -5.15
C SER A 292 -21.88 15.71 -3.80
N LEU A 293 -22.44 15.24 -2.68
CA LEU A 293 -21.92 15.54 -1.35
C LEU A 293 -20.51 14.97 -1.14
N LEU A 294 -20.29 13.73 -1.56
CA LEU A 294 -18.98 13.09 -1.50
C LEU A 294 -17.96 13.86 -2.34
N SER A 295 -18.32 14.26 -3.56
CA SER A 295 -17.47 15.07 -4.44
C SER A 295 -17.09 16.41 -3.81
N ILE A 296 -18.06 17.11 -3.20
CA ILE A 296 -17.85 18.39 -2.53
C ILE A 296 -16.91 18.23 -1.33
N VAL A 297 -17.19 17.26 -0.44
CA VAL A 297 -16.40 17.04 0.79
C VAL A 297 -14.96 16.67 0.45
N LEU A 298 -14.75 15.70 -0.45
CA LEU A 298 -13.41 15.25 -0.80
C LEU A 298 -12.62 16.33 -1.55
N THR A 299 -13.28 17.14 -2.40
CA THR A 299 -12.64 18.28 -3.08
C THR A 299 -12.25 19.36 -2.06
N ALA A 300 -13.10 19.62 -1.06
CA ALA A 300 -12.82 20.61 -0.02
C ALA A 300 -11.63 20.22 0.88
N ILE A 301 -11.35 18.92 1.03
CA ILE A 301 -10.17 18.40 1.75
C ILE A 301 -8.89 18.49 0.90
N GLY A 302 -8.99 18.86 -0.38
CA GLY A 302 -7.84 18.98 -1.29
C GLY A 302 -7.44 17.67 -1.96
N LEU A 303 -8.36 16.68 -2.02
CA LEU A 303 -8.11 15.42 -2.72
C LEU A 303 -8.44 15.51 -4.20
N ARG A 304 -7.74 14.69 -5.00
CA ARG A 304 -7.91 14.62 -6.46
C ARG A 304 -8.72 13.41 -6.91
N ILE A 305 -8.86 12.36 -6.09
CA ILE A 305 -9.83 11.25 -6.31
C ILE A 305 -11.29 11.64 -6.59
N PRO A 306 -11.83 12.84 -6.26
CA PRO A 306 -13.22 13.17 -6.57
C PRO A 306 -13.55 13.18 -8.06
N TYR A 307 -12.55 13.12 -8.95
CA TYR A 307 -12.78 12.89 -10.40
C TYR A 307 -13.64 11.64 -10.67
N MET A 308 -13.58 10.62 -9.79
CA MET A 308 -14.45 9.43 -9.89
C MET A 308 -15.92 9.77 -9.64
N CYS A 309 -16.20 10.63 -8.65
CA CYS A 309 -17.54 11.16 -8.42
C CYS A 309 -17.99 11.99 -9.62
N MET A 310 -17.11 12.86 -10.14
CA MET A 310 -17.37 13.67 -11.32
C MET A 310 -17.75 12.82 -12.55
N ILE A 311 -17.03 11.74 -12.85
CA ILE A 311 -17.38 10.83 -13.96
C ILE A 311 -18.78 10.24 -13.76
N SER A 312 -19.07 9.75 -12.56
CA SER A 312 -20.38 9.17 -12.22
C SER A 312 -21.52 10.19 -12.34
N LEU A 313 -21.29 11.40 -11.83
CA LEU A 313 -22.22 12.52 -11.89
C LEU A 313 -22.46 12.95 -13.34
N LEU A 314 -21.42 13.11 -14.15
CA LEU A 314 -21.53 13.46 -15.58
C LEU A 314 -22.43 12.46 -16.31
N LEU A 315 -22.17 11.16 -16.15
CA LEU A 315 -22.93 10.10 -16.82
C LEU A 315 -24.40 10.10 -16.37
N TYR A 316 -24.66 10.24 -15.08
CA TYR A 316 -26.03 10.31 -14.59
C TYR A 316 -26.75 11.60 -15.02
N VAL A 317 -26.08 12.76 -14.99
CA VAL A 317 -26.60 14.05 -15.46
C VAL A 317 -27.00 13.98 -16.92
N VAL A 318 -26.20 13.34 -17.79
CA VAL A 318 -26.55 13.14 -19.20
C VAL A 318 -27.83 12.31 -19.34
N SER A 319 -27.94 11.20 -18.63
CA SER A 319 -29.16 10.38 -18.65
C SER A 319 -30.39 11.14 -18.13
N LEU A 320 -30.23 11.87 -17.02
CA LEU A 320 -31.29 12.67 -16.41
C LEU A 320 -31.75 13.81 -17.34
N LEU A 321 -30.82 14.50 -17.99
CA LEU A 321 -31.12 15.56 -18.95
C LEU A 321 -31.91 15.02 -20.14
N ILE A 322 -31.48 13.89 -20.72
CA ILE A 322 -32.23 13.22 -21.80
C ILE A 322 -33.64 12.89 -21.32
N ASN A 323 -33.79 12.29 -20.14
CA ASN A 323 -35.11 11.93 -19.59
C ASN A 323 -36.02 13.14 -19.33
N LEU A 324 -35.46 14.26 -18.87
CA LEU A 324 -36.19 15.50 -18.64
C LEU A 324 -36.65 16.14 -19.95
N LEU A 325 -35.75 16.25 -20.95
CA LEU A 325 -36.04 16.84 -22.25
C LEU A 325 -37.02 16.01 -23.08
N THR A 326 -36.89 14.69 -23.05
CA THR A 326 -37.74 13.76 -23.81
C THR A 326 -39.01 13.37 -23.08
N THR A 327 -39.17 13.77 -21.82
CA THR A 327 -40.32 13.44 -20.96
C THR A 327 -40.51 11.93 -20.69
N LEU A 328 -39.47 11.11 -20.94
CA LEU A 328 -39.55 9.64 -20.76
C LEU A 328 -39.81 9.24 -19.30
N HIS A 329 -39.36 10.04 -18.34
CA HIS A 329 -39.61 9.80 -16.92
C HIS A 329 -41.09 9.97 -16.52
N ASP A 330 -41.91 10.65 -17.33
CA ASP A 330 -43.36 10.79 -17.07
C ASP A 330 -44.17 9.59 -17.55
N ARG A 331 -43.55 8.71 -18.35
CA ARG A 331 -44.23 7.62 -19.06
C ARG A 331 -44.00 6.26 -18.37
N GLY A 332 -43.85 6.25 -17.05
CA GLY A 332 -43.57 5.03 -16.30
C GLY A 332 -42.09 4.65 -16.35
N TYR A 333 -41.73 3.48 -16.88
CA TYR A 333 -40.36 2.94 -16.81
C TYR A 333 -39.44 3.31 -17.99
N TYR A 334 -39.88 4.12 -18.96
CA TYR A 334 -39.04 4.41 -20.14
C TYR A 334 -37.73 5.13 -19.81
N TRP A 335 -37.64 5.86 -18.69
CA TRP A 335 -36.40 6.46 -18.21
C TRP A 335 -35.29 5.44 -17.95
N VAL A 336 -35.65 4.18 -17.68
CA VAL A 336 -34.69 3.09 -17.40
C VAL A 336 -33.82 2.81 -18.62
N LEU A 337 -34.34 2.98 -19.84
CA LEU A 337 -33.58 2.72 -21.07
C LEU A 337 -32.36 3.65 -21.18
N THR A 338 -32.56 4.94 -20.95
CA THR A 338 -31.47 5.92 -21.03
C THR A 338 -30.48 5.73 -19.88
N VAL A 339 -30.98 5.40 -18.67
CA VAL A 339 -30.13 5.09 -17.52
C VAL A 339 -29.27 3.87 -17.83
N GLN A 340 -29.85 2.74 -18.25
CA GLN A 340 -29.10 1.51 -18.51
C GLN A 340 -28.03 1.68 -19.60
N ILE A 341 -28.35 2.36 -20.69
CA ILE A 341 -27.39 2.59 -21.79
C ILE A 341 -26.18 3.41 -21.30
N VAL A 342 -26.43 4.50 -20.56
CA VAL A 342 -25.36 5.39 -20.11
C VAL A 342 -24.59 4.77 -18.94
N GLN A 343 -25.28 4.09 -18.02
CA GLN A 343 -24.67 3.47 -16.84
C GLN A 343 -23.91 2.17 -17.17
N LEU A 344 -24.12 1.57 -18.34
CA LEU A 344 -23.23 0.51 -18.83
C LEU A 344 -21.79 1.02 -18.97
N LEU A 345 -21.59 2.25 -19.45
CA LEU A 345 -20.26 2.87 -19.54
C LEU A 345 -19.65 3.07 -18.15
N GLN A 346 -20.46 3.50 -17.18
CA GLN A 346 -20.04 3.63 -15.78
C GLN A 346 -19.58 2.29 -15.21
N TYR A 347 -20.39 1.24 -15.38
CA TYR A 347 -20.07 -0.11 -14.94
C TYR A 347 -18.73 -0.59 -15.51
N VAL A 348 -18.55 -0.51 -16.83
CA VAL A 348 -17.32 -0.96 -17.49
C VAL A 348 -16.11 -0.16 -17.02
N TYR A 349 -16.24 1.17 -16.85
CA TYR A 349 -15.16 2.03 -16.37
C TYR A 349 -14.70 1.69 -14.96
N PHE A 350 -15.64 1.56 -14.02
CA PHE A 350 -15.26 1.25 -12.64
C PHE A 350 -14.83 -0.20 -12.46
N CYS A 351 -15.41 -1.15 -13.20
CA CYS A 351 -14.88 -2.51 -13.22
C CYS A 351 -13.43 -2.53 -13.71
N TYR A 352 -13.09 -1.80 -14.77
CA TYR A 352 -11.70 -1.66 -15.24
C TYR A 352 -10.78 -1.06 -14.17
N LEU A 353 -11.18 0.09 -13.59
CA LEU A 353 -10.39 0.80 -12.59
C LEU A 353 -10.14 -0.07 -11.34
N PHE A 354 -11.19 -0.62 -10.73
CA PHE A 354 -11.07 -1.41 -9.51
C PHE A 354 -10.43 -2.78 -9.75
N TYR A 355 -10.55 -3.35 -10.96
CA TYR A 355 -9.81 -4.56 -11.33
C TYR A 355 -8.29 -4.34 -11.28
N ILE A 356 -7.79 -3.19 -11.77
CA ILE A 356 -6.37 -2.83 -11.67
C ILE A 356 -5.90 -2.86 -10.21
N PHE A 357 -6.66 -2.24 -9.30
CA PHE A 357 -6.32 -2.22 -7.88
C PHE A 357 -6.38 -3.61 -7.25
N LEU A 358 -7.38 -4.44 -7.59
CA LEU A 358 -7.42 -5.83 -7.13
C LEU A 358 -6.19 -6.61 -7.59
N VAL A 359 -5.77 -6.47 -8.84
CA VAL A 359 -4.54 -7.10 -9.37
C VAL A 359 -3.28 -6.66 -8.63
N ILE A 360 -3.20 -5.40 -8.21
CA ILE A 360 -2.08 -4.87 -7.40
C ILE A 360 -2.13 -5.42 -5.98
N PHE A 361 -3.30 -5.34 -5.33
CA PHE A 361 -3.42 -5.57 -3.90
C PHE A 361 -3.51 -7.05 -3.54
N PHE A 362 -4.06 -7.94 -4.39
CA PHE A 362 -4.09 -9.37 -4.10
C PHE A 362 -2.71 -9.95 -3.74
N PRO A 363 -1.66 -9.84 -4.58
CA PRO A 363 -0.34 -10.33 -4.22
C PRO A 363 0.29 -9.55 -3.06
N ALA A 364 0.03 -8.24 -2.96
CA ALA A 364 0.55 -7.40 -1.88
C ALA A 364 0.08 -7.86 -0.50
N MET A 365 -1.11 -8.45 -0.39
CA MET A 365 -1.63 -8.96 0.88
C MET A 365 -0.81 -10.11 1.46
N GLY A 366 -0.09 -10.87 0.63
CA GLY A 366 0.83 -11.93 1.07
C GLY A 366 2.23 -11.42 1.46
N ARG A 367 2.38 -10.10 1.61
CA ARG A 367 3.63 -9.41 2.02
C ARG A 367 3.35 -8.11 2.78
N ASN A 368 2.19 -8.03 3.46
CA ASN A 368 1.74 -6.86 4.21
C ASN A 368 1.84 -7.05 5.73
N ARG A 369 2.80 -7.87 6.18
CA ARG A 369 2.99 -8.25 7.60
C ARG A 369 1.75 -8.93 8.20
N ASP A 370 1.83 -9.26 9.48
CA ASP A 370 0.81 -10.03 10.20
C ASP A 370 -0.18 -9.19 11.03
N SER A 371 0.09 -7.89 11.20
CA SER A 371 -0.66 -7.02 12.11
C SER A 371 -1.99 -6.51 11.54
N ALA A 372 -2.07 -6.25 10.24
CA ALA A 372 -3.29 -5.78 9.58
C ALA A 372 -4.07 -6.95 8.98
N ASN A 373 -5.40 -6.92 9.07
CA ASN A 373 -6.26 -7.89 8.37
C ASN A 373 -6.31 -7.54 6.86
N PRO A 374 -5.69 -8.35 5.97
CA PRO A 374 -5.63 -8.06 4.54
C PRO A 374 -7.01 -8.08 3.87
N ASP A 375 -7.92 -8.91 4.37
CA ASP A 375 -9.26 -9.07 3.84
C ASP A 375 -10.08 -7.78 4.00
N MET A 376 -9.79 -6.94 5.00
CA MET A 376 -10.47 -5.65 5.17
C MET A 376 -10.23 -4.70 4.00
N LEU A 377 -8.98 -4.61 3.51
CA LEU A 377 -8.63 -3.75 2.39
C LEU A 377 -9.28 -4.26 1.10
N ILE A 378 -9.21 -5.56 0.83
CA ILE A 378 -9.85 -6.17 -0.35
C ILE A 378 -11.37 -6.02 -0.31
N ALA A 379 -12.00 -6.25 0.85
CA ALA A 379 -13.43 -6.04 1.03
C ALA A 379 -13.82 -4.58 0.79
N LEU A 380 -13.01 -3.62 1.25
CA LEU A 380 -13.23 -2.19 1.01
C LEU A 380 -13.10 -1.83 -0.48
N ILE A 381 -12.07 -2.33 -1.17
CA ILE A 381 -11.89 -2.14 -2.62
C ILE A 381 -13.10 -2.70 -3.39
N CYS A 382 -13.57 -3.91 -3.04
CA CYS A 382 -14.76 -4.50 -3.62
C CYS A 382 -16.04 -3.70 -3.32
N ALA A 383 -16.21 -3.20 -2.09
CA ALA A 383 -17.37 -2.42 -1.69
C ALA A 383 -17.42 -1.05 -2.41
N VAL A 384 -16.31 -0.32 -2.42
CA VAL A 384 -16.20 0.97 -3.11
C VAL A 384 -16.34 0.78 -4.63
N GLY A 385 -15.74 -0.28 -5.18
CA GLY A 385 -15.92 -0.65 -6.58
C GLY A 385 -17.38 -0.96 -6.92
N THR A 386 -18.09 -1.68 -6.05
CA THR A 386 -19.53 -1.95 -6.19
C THR A 386 -20.35 -0.66 -6.11
N PHE A 387 -20.05 0.21 -5.15
CA PHE A 387 -20.72 1.51 -4.98
C PHE A 387 -20.63 2.36 -6.26
N PHE A 388 -19.44 2.49 -6.85
CA PHE A 388 -19.26 3.26 -8.08
C PHE A 388 -19.76 2.54 -9.34
N ALA A 389 -19.50 1.24 -9.50
CA ALA A 389 -19.87 0.51 -10.71
C ALA A 389 -21.39 0.27 -10.83
N LEU A 390 -22.06 0.10 -9.68
CA LEU A 390 -23.44 -0.39 -9.64
C LEU A 390 -24.41 0.54 -8.90
N GLY A 391 -23.95 1.66 -8.36
CA GLY A 391 -24.74 2.58 -7.54
C GLY A 391 -26.05 3.08 -8.14
N PHE A 392 -26.09 3.32 -9.46
CA PHE A 392 -27.31 3.72 -10.18
C PHE A 392 -28.14 2.55 -10.72
N VAL A 393 -27.58 1.34 -10.78
CA VAL A 393 -28.21 0.16 -11.40
C VAL A 393 -28.83 -0.77 -10.36
N VAL A 394 -28.16 -0.98 -9.22
CA VAL A 394 -28.63 -1.86 -8.15
C VAL A 394 -30.00 -1.47 -7.57
N PRO A 395 -30.35 -0.18 -7.40
CA PRO A 395 -31.71 0.19 -6.99
C PRO A 395 -32.81 -0.31 -7.93
N LEU A 396 -32.49 -0.59 -9.21
CA LEU A 396 -33.42 -1.13 -10.20
C LEU A 396 -33.82 -2.58 -9.92
N ILE A 397 -33.13 -3.28 -9.01
CA ILE A 397 -33.58 -4.60 -8.51
C ILE A 397 -35.00 -4.51 -7.94
N ASN A 398 -35.37 -3.36 -7.35
CA ASN A 398 -36.71 -3.14 -6.84
C ASN A 398 -37.78 -3.06 -7.95
N MET A 399 -37.42 -2.89 -9.23
CA MET A 399 -38.40 -2.98 -10.32
C MET A 399 -39.02 -4.38 -10.43
N PHE A 400 -38.29 -5.41 -10.00
CA PHE A 400 -38.78 -6.78 -10.05
C PHE A 400 -39.75 -7.03 -8.89
N ARG A 401 -40.89 -7.65 -9.22
CA ARG A 401 -41.92 -8.06 -8.24
C ARG A 401 -41.36 -8.93 -7.11
N TRP A 402 -40.26 -9.64 -7.35
CA TRP A 402 -39.63 -10.59 -6.43
C TRP A 402 -38.22 -10.14 -6.00
N SER A 403 -38.02 -8.84 -5.81
CA SER A 403 -36.74 -8.25 -5.38
C SER A 403 -36.16 -8.91 -4.12
N THR A 404 -37.00 -9.28 -3.14
CA THR A 404 -36.57 -10.02 -1.94
C THR A 404 -36.00 -11.39 -2.26
N PHE A 405 -36.57 -12.12 -3.23
CA PHE A 405 -36.03 -13.42 -3.67
C PHE A 405 -34.69 -13.27 -4.39
N LEU A 406 -34.49 -12.18 -5.14
CA LEU A 406 -33.18 -11.87 -5.73
C LEU A 406 -32.12 -11.63 -4.65
N LEU A 407 -32.47 -10.93 -3.57
CA LEU A 407 -31.57 -10.74 -2.43
C LEU A 407 -31.25 -12.05 -1.69
N ILE A 408 -32.26 -12.91 -1.50
CA ILE A 408 -32.05 -14.26 -0.95
C ILE A 408 -31.12 -15.05 -1.88
N GLY A 409 -31.31 -14.96 -3.20
CA GLY A 409 -30.43 -15.58 -4.20
C GLY A 409 -28.98 -15.11 -4.08
N LEU A 410 -28.75 -13.81 -3.94
CA LEU A 410 -27.41 -13.26 -3.68
C LEU A 410 -26.82 -13.76 -2.35
N GLY A 411 -27.65 -13.87 -1.30
CA GLY A 411 -27.25 -14.45 -0.02
C GLY A 411 -26.86 -15.93 -0.14
N VAL A 412 -27.59 -16.71 -0.95
CA VAL A 412 -27.26 -18.11 -1.27
C VAL A 412 -25.95 -18.18 -2.06
N VAL A 413 -25.73 -17.27 -3.01
CA VAL A 413 -24.45 -17.19 -3.74
C VAL A 413 -23.30 -16.89 -2.78
N THR A 414 -23.45 -15.92 -1.88
CA THR A 414 -22.46 -15.66 -0.83
C THR A 414 -22.20 -16.89 0.02
N PHE A 415 -23.24 -17.59 0.45
CA PHE A 415 -23.11 -18.83 1.23
C PHE A 415 -22.36 -19.93 0.46
N ILE A 416 -22.69 -20.16 -0.82
CA ILE A 416 -22.01 -21.14 -1.67
C ILE A 416 -20.52 -20.78 -1.80
N PHE A 417 -20.20 -19.52 -2.05
CA PHE A 417 -18.81 -19.07 -2.12
C PHE A 417 -18.09 -19.23 -0.79
N SER A 418 -18.75 -18.97 0.33
CA SER A 418 -18.21 -19.27 1.66
C SER A 418 -17.95 -20.76 1.86
N MET A 419 -18.81 -21.66 1.38
CA MET A 419 -18.53 -23.10 1.44
C MET A 419 -17.34 -23.50 0.56
N ILE A 420 -17.25 -22.96 -0.67
CA ILE A 420 -16.10 -23.18 -1.54
C ILE A 420 -14.80 -22.66 -0.88
N SER A 421 -14.86 -21.51 -0.23
CA SER A 421 -13.74 -20.87 0.47
C SER A 421 -13.15 -21.74 1.59
N VAL A 422 -13.92 -22.66 2.17
CA VAL A 422 -13.47 -23.54 3.25
C VAL A 422 -12.69 -24.75 2.71
N SER A 423 -12.90 -25.10 1.44
CA SER A 423 -12.19 -26.19 0.73
C SER A 423 -10.77 -25.79 0.30
N ASP A 424 -10.04 -26.71 -0.33
CA ASP A 424 -8.70 -26.46 -0.90
C ASP A 424 -8.68 -25.34 -1.94
N VAL A 425 -9.84 -25.02 -2.54
CA VAL A 425 -9.99 -23.85 -3.41
C VAL A 425 -9.67 -22.56 -2.65
N GLY A 426 -10.08 -22.46 -1.39
CA GLY A 426 -9.79 -21.31 -0.56
C GLY A 426 -8.50 -21.38 0.23
N PHE A 427 -7.72 -22.46 0.11
CA PHE A 427 -6.35 -22.44 0.59
C PHE A 427 -5.57 -21.35 -0.17
N PRO A 428 -4.91 -20.40 0.51
CA PRO A 428 -4.36 -19.21 -0.14
C PRO A 428 -3.18 -19.49 -1.05
N TYR A 429 -2.33 -20.49 -0.77
CA TYR A 429 -1.01 -20.59 -1.42
C TYR A 429 -0.93 -21.67 -2.51
N ARG A 430 -0.11 -21.45 -3.53
CA ARG A 430 0.23 -22.44 -4.56
C ARG A 430 1.73 -22.46 -4.85
N PRO A 431 2.33 -23.63 -5.12
CA PRO A 431 3.72 -23.73 -5.54
C PRO A 431 4.01 -22.83 -6.75
N LYS A 432 5.11 -22.07 -6.68
CA LYS A 432 5.68 -21.22 -7.75
C LYS A 432 4.84 -20.01 -8.19
N THR A 433 3.52 -20.04 -8.08
CA THR A 433 2.63 -19.00 -8.63
C THR A 433 2.10 -18.03 -7.59
N SER A 434 1.88 -18.48 -6.36
CA SER A 434 1.30 -17.68 -5.26
C SER A 434 1.75 -18.27 -3.93
N VAL A 435 3.05 -18.23 -3.71
CA VAL A 435 3.70 -18.91 -2.58
C VAL A 435 3.43 -18.22 -1.24
N MET A 436 3.46 -19.02 -0.19
CA MET A 436 3.62 -18.53 1.18
C MET A 436 5.07 -18.08 1.36
N ARG A 437 5.30 -16.88 1.90
CA ARG A 437 6.65 -16.39 2.16
C ARG A 437 7.02 -16.64 3.62
N VAL A 438 8.09 -17.41 3.83
CA VAL A 438 8.65 -17.65 5.16
C VAL A 438 10.02 -16.99 5.21
N ASN A 439 10.06 -15.81 5.84
CA ASN A 439 11.30 -15.07 6.01
C ASN A 439 11.89 -15.38 7.38
N PHE A 440 13.13 -15.85 7.40
CA PHE A 440 13.83 -16.10 8.66
C PHE A 440 15.33 -15.93 8.55
N LEU A 441 15.98 -15.56 9.66
CA LEU A 441 17.43 -15.44 9.75
C LEU A 441 17.97 -16.52 10.68
N GLN A 442 18.89 -17.34 10.19
CA GLN A 442 19.65 -18.25 11.05
C GLN A 442 20.69 -17.41 11.81
N THR A 443 20.45 -17.21 13.09
CA THR A 443 21.11 -16.17 13.88
C THR A 443 21.93 -16.80 14.99
N ARG A 444 23.18 -16.34 15.14
CA ARG A 444 23.97 -16.54 16.36
C ARG A 444 24.02 -15.23 17.15
N ARG A 445 23.80 -15.30 18.46
CA ARG A 445 23.84 -14.13 19.35
C ARG A 445 24.96 -14.26 20.37
N MET A 446 25.70 -13.18 20.60
CA MET A 446 26.78 -13.11 21.60
C MET A 446 26.69 -11.80 22.39
N PHE A 447 26.44 -11.86 23.69
CA PHE A 447 26.29 -10.66 24.52
C PHE A 447 27.44 -10.54 25.51
N TYR A 448 28.24 -9.50 25.33
CA TYR A 448 29.34 -9.12 26.21
C TYR A 448 28.84 -8.10 27.23
N GLU A 449 29.09 -8.37 28.51
CA GLU A 449 28.81 -7.47 29.62
C GLU A 449 29.94 -6.44 29.78
N TYR A 450 29.73 -5.45 30.66
CA TYR A 450 30.67 -4.35 30.88
C TYR A 450 32.06 -4.83 31.35
N ASP A 451 32.13 -5.95 32.09
CA ASP A 451 33.38 -6.57 32.52
C ASP A 451 34.07 -7.40 31.42
N GLY A 452 33.49 -7.46 30.22
CA GLY A 452 33.95 -8.25 29.09
C GLY A 452 33.53 -9.72 29.12
N SER A 453 32.79 -10.17 30.14
CA SER A 453 32.28 -11.54 30.21
C SER A 453 31.16 -11.77 29.19
N LEU A 454 31.05 -13.02 28.71
CA LEU A 454 30.03 -13.43 27.74
C LEU A 454 28.82 -14.02 28.49
N SER A 455 27.69 -13.29 28.52
CA SER A 455 26.49 -13.69 29.26
C SER A 455 25.53 -14.55 28.43
N VAL A 456 25.47 -14.31 27.11
CA VAL A 456 24.64 -15.08 26.17
C VAL A 456 25.49 -15.51 24.99
N ASN A 457 25.39 -16.78 24.61
CA ASN A 457 25.97 -17.37 23.40
C ASN A 457 25.03 -18.47 22.90
N ASP A 458 24.02 -18.08 22.14
CA ASP A 458 23.00 -18.99 21.65
C ASP A 458 22.79 -18.86 20.13
N SER A 459 21.94 -19.73 19.59
CA SER A 459 21.60 -19.75 18.18
C SER A 459 20.14 -20.10 17.98
N GLY A 460 19.57 -19.64 16.87
CA GLY A 460 18.16 -19.85 16.57
C GLY A 460 17.73 -19.23 15.26
N TYR A 461 16.47 -19.41 14.91
CA TYR A 461 15.83 -18.79 13.77
C TYR A 461 15.00 -17.60 14.22
N TYR A 462 15.29 -16.43 13.66
CA TYR A 462 14.47 -15.23 13.81
C TYR A 462 13.51 -15.12 12.62
N PHE A 463 12.20 -15.20 12.86
CA PHE A 463 11.17 -15.13 11.82
C PHE A 463 10.55 -13.72 11.70
N ASP A 464 10.50 -13.17 10.48
CA ASP A 464 9.74 -11.95 10.13
C ASP A 464 8.49 -12.34 9.34
N TYR A 465 7.32 -12.24 9.96
CA TYR A 465 6.06 -12.68 9.36
C TYR A 465 5.64 -11.78 8.19
N GLN A 466 5.44 -12.39 7.02
CA GLN A 466 5.11 -11.68 5.78
C GLN A 466 3.62 -11.45 5.58
N ASP A 467 2.77 -12.27 6.19
CA ASP A 467 1.31 -12.17 6.05
C ASP A 467 0.59 -12.53 7.35
N ARG A 468 -0.72 -12.25 7.36
CA ARG A 468 -1.63 -12.46 8.49
C ARG A 468 -1.69 -13.89 9.00
N ARG A 469 -1.40 -14.89 8.17
CA ARG A 469 -1.47 -16.31 8.58
C ARG A 469 -0.21 -16.73 9.34
N ALA A 470 0.89 -15.97 9.23
CA ALA A 470 2.17 -16.27 9.88
C ALA A 470 2.55 -17.74 9.65
N LEU A 471 3.09 -18.45 10.64
CA LEU A 471 3.49 -19.86 10.49
C LEU A 471 2.34 -20.87 10.72
N ARG A 472 1.10 -20.42 10.97
CA ARG A 472 -0.03 -21.32 11.25
C ARG A 472 -0.30 -22.36 10.16
N PRO A 473 -0.19 -22.05 8.85
CA PRO A 473 -0.36 -23.04 7.78
C PRO A 473 0.64 -24.20 7.81
N LEU A 474 1.73 -24.08 8.58
CA LEU A 474 2.80 -25.09 8.65
C LEU A 474 2.62 -26.09 9.78
N LYS A 475 1.64 -25.92 10.67
CA LYS A 475 1.45 -26.76 11.87
C LYS A 475 1.26 -28.25 11.58
N ASP A 476 0.69 -28.58 10.43
CA ASP A 476 0.37 -29.94 10.03
C ASP A 476 1.44 -30.56 9.10
N TYR A 477 2.59 -29.88 8.93
CA TYR A 477 3.69 -30.31 8.06
C TYR A 477 4.91 -30.78 8.86
N ALA A 478 5.90 -31.36 8.17
CA ALA A 478 7.07 -31.99 8.79
C ALA A 478 7.97 -31.01 9.56
N VAL A 479 7.95 -29.72 9.22
CA VAL A 479 8.79 -28.69 9.84
C VAL A 479 8.57 -28.60 11.35
N ASN A 480 9.66 -28.71 12.11
CA ASN A 480 9.62 -28.61 13.58
C ASN A 480 9.62 -27.14 14.03
N LEU A 481 8.46 -26.67 14.52
CA LEU A 481 8.29 -25.34 15.11
C LEU A 481 8.15 -25.38 16.64
N THR A 482 8.51 -26.49 17.27
CA THR A 482 8.42 -26.68 18.73
C THR A 482 9.39 -25.74 19.44
N GLY A 483 8.91 -24.98 20.43
CA GLY A 483 9.74 -24.02 21.16
C GLY A 483 9.79 -22.62 20.56
N LEU A 484 8.97 -22.33 19.54
CA LEU A 484 8.80 -20.99 19.00
C LEU A 484 8.30 -20.03 20.09
N THR A 485 8.98 -18.90 20.26
CA THR A 485 8.68 -17.88 21.28
C THR A 485 8.56 -16.48 20.67
N PRO A 486 7.69 -15.60 21.20
CA PRO A 486 7.65 -14.20 20.76
C PRO A 486 8.94 -13.45 21.11
N VAL A 487 9.43 -12.62 20.20
CA VAL A 487 10.65 -11.79 20.41
C VAL A 487 10.41 -10.67 21.43
N ASP A 488 9.17 -10.20 21.58
CA ASP A 488 8.78 -9.08 22.44
C ASP A 488 9.29 -9.21 23.89
N ALA A 489 9.34 -10.44 24.40
CA ALA A 489 9.83 -10.76 25.75
C ALA A 489 11.31 -10.38 26.01
N TYR A 490 12.08 -10.09 24.95
CA TYR A 490 13.49 -9.71 25.02
C TYR A 490 13.72 -8.20 24.80
N CYS A 491 12.70 -7.44 24.38
CA CYS A 491 12.84 -6.04 24.00
C CYS A 491 13.23 -5.11 25.16
N ASP A 492 12.73 -5.40 26.37
CA ASP A 492 13.14 -4.67 27.58
C ASP A 492 14.56 -5.02 28.03
N LYS A 493 15.05 -6.22 27.70
CA LYS A 493 16.32 -6.75 28.21
C LYS A 493 17.51 -6.32 27.36
N TYR A 494 17.36 -6.29 26.04
CA TYR A 494 18.47 -6.11 25.11
C TYR A 494 18.15 -5.04 24.09
N VAL A 495 19.16 -4.27 23.67
CA VAL A 495 19.02 -3.36 22.53
C VAL A 495 18.47 -4.11 21.31
N MET A 496 17.43 -3.56 20.68
CA MET A 496 16.70 -4.19 19.57
C MET A 496 16.26 -5.63 19.86
N CYS A 497 15.82 -5.91 21.09
CA CYS A 497 15.35 -7.22 21.54
C CYS A 497 16.39 -8.36 21.38
N GLY A 498 17.66 -8.02 21.15
CA GLY A 498 18.71 -9.00 20.88
C GLY A 498 18.59 -9.65 19.51
N ILE A 499 18.01 -8.97 18.51
CA ILE A 499 17.74 -9.53 17.18
C ILE A 499 18.44 -8.73 16.08
N PRO A 500 19.01 -9.40 15.07
CA PRO A 500 19.59 -8.77 13.89
C PRO A 500 18.49 -8.41 12.89
N CYS A 501 17.71 -7.36 13.14
CA CYS A 501 16.71 -6.93 12.17
C CYS A 501 17.38 -6.27 10.94
N PHE A 502 17.05 -6.77 9.74
CA PHE A 502 17.83 -6.46 8.53
C PHE A 502 17.84 -4.98 8.12
N TRP A 503 16.67 -4.33 8.14
CA TRP A 503 16.52 -2.92 7.80
C TRP A 503 15.31 -2.32 8.51
N SER A 504 15.15 -1.00 8.41
CA SER A 504 14.19 -0.22 9.20
C SER A 504 12.75 -0.75 9.15
N SER A 505 12.26 -1.24 8.01
CA SER A 505 10.91 -1.83 7.95
C SER A 505 10.80 -3.10 8.79
N TRP A 506 11.74 -4.05 8.67
CA TRP A 506 11.76 -5.27 9.47
C TRP A 506 11.85 -4.95 10.96
N CYS A 507 12.69 -3.98 11.31
CA CYS A 507 12.86 -3.54 12.70
C CYS A 507 11.57 -2.94 13.30
N ARG A 508 10.70 -2.31 12.51
CA ARG A 508 9.39 -1.80 12.99
C ARG A 508 8.43 -2.92 13.38
N GLY A 509 8.59 -4.12 12.84
CA GLY A 509 7.75 -5.29 13.12
C GLY A 509 8.34 -6.25 14.15
N ILE A 510 9.41 -5.87 14.85
CA ILE A 510 10.14 -6.79 15.74
C ILE A 510 9.28 -7.36 16.88
N SER A 511 8.25 -6.63 17.32
CA SER A 511 7.35 -7.07 18.39
C SER A 511 6.42 -8.21 17.96
N SER A 512 6.10 -8.35 16.66
CA SER A 512 5.31 -9.47 16.14
C SER A 512 6.17 -10.65 15.68
N ALA A 513 7.49 -10.47 15.65
CA ALA A 513 8.42 -11.50 15.22
C ALA A 513 8.57 -12.64 16.24
N ALA A 514 9.14 -13.75 15.79
CA ALA A 514 9.34 -14.93 16.62
C ALA A 514 10.78 -15.46 16.58
N TRP A 515 11.18 -16.07 17.68
CA TRP A 515 12.46 -16.73 17.88
C TRP A 515 12.25 -18.22 18.11
N LEU A 516 12.90 -19.04 17.30
CA LEU A 516 12.96 -20.49 17.47
C LEU A 516 14.39 -20.89 17.86
N PRO A 517 14.65 -21.27 19.12
CA PRO A 517 15.97 -21.71 19.54
C PRO A 517 16.46 -22.94 18.76
N ARG A 518 17.76 -23.04 18.57
CA ARG A 518 18.45 -24.22 18.04
C ARG A 518 19.39 -24.78 19.09
N ASP A 519 19.47 -26.11 19.17
CA ASP A 519 20.46 -26.80 19.98
C ASP A 519 21.86 -26.73 19.35
N GLU A 520 21.91 -26.86 18.02
CA GLU A 520 23.15 -26.74 17.25
C GLU A 520 23.44 -25.26 16.91
N GLN A 521 24.67 -24.84 17.19
CA GLN A 521 25.14 -23.50 16.91
C GLN A 521 25.18 -23.22 15.41
N VAL A 522 24.69 -22.04 14.99
CA VAL A 522 24.75 -21.61 13.60
C VAL A 522 26.20 -21.42 13.17
N ALA A 523 26.59 -22.10 12.09
CA ALA A 523 27.90 -21.91 11.46
C ALA A 523 27.88 -20.65 10.59
N VAL A 524 28.42 -19.54 11.10
CA VAL A 524 28.45 -18.27 10.39
C VAL A 524 29.61 -18.27 9.37
N PRO A 525 29.35 -18.02 8.07
CA PRO A 525 30.32 -18.25 6.99
C PRO A 525 31.42 -17.19 6.87
N GLY A 526 31.40 -16.15 7.70
CA GLY A 526 32.44 -15.14 7.73
C GLY A 526 32.56 -14.46 9.09
N ASN A 527 33.44 -13.46 9.15
CA ASN A 527 33.72 -12.74 10.38
C ASN A 527 32.97 -11.41 10.44
N LEU A 528 32.69 -10.96 11.65
CA LEU A 528 32.23 -9.61 11.99
C LEU A 528 33.04 -9.19 13.21
N GLU A 529 33.82 -8.13 13.08
CA GLU A 529 34.78 -7.71 14.08
C GLU A 529 34.58 -6.22 14.39
N LEU A 530 34.29 -5.90 15.65
CA LEU A 530 34.28 -4.54 16.17
C LEU A 530 35.50 -4.35 17.08
N LYS A 531 36.31 -3.34 16.79
CA LYS A 531 37.44 -2.92 17.63
C LYS A 531 37.17 -1.55 18.22
N LEU A 532 37.26 -1.43 19.55
CA LEU A 532 37.41 -0.13 20.20
C LEU A 532 38.86 0.33 20.02
N LEU A 533 39.05 1.41 19.27
CA LEU A 533 40.38 1.98 19.01
C LEU A 533 40.83 2.89 20.16
N ASN A 534 39.91 3.70 20.69
CA ASN A 534 40.23 4.72 21.67
C ASN A 534 38.99 5.19 22.45
N LYS A 535 39.19 5.61 23.71
CA LYS A 535 38.21 6.32 24.54
C LYS A 535 38.87 7.60 25.05
N THR A 536 38.34 8.75 24.68
CA THR A 536 38.88 10.06 25.10
C THR A 536 37.83 10.85 25.86
N LEU A 537 38.24 11.45 26.98
CA LEU A 537 37.38 12.31 27.80
C LEU A 537 37.51 13.76 27.36
N SER A 538 36.40 14.49 27.38
CA SER A 538 36.40 15.93 27.12
C SER A 538 37.12 16.70 28.24
N GLN A 539 37.62 17.90 27.94
CA GLN A 539 38.32 18.73 28.93
C GLN A 539 37.44 19.12 30.13
N SER A 540 36.11 19.15 29.96
CA SER A 540 35.14 19.40 31.02
C SER A 540 34.81 18.15 31.85
N GLY A 541 35.23 16.95 31.41
CA GLY A 541 34.95 15.68 32.08
C GLY A 541 33.53 15.15 31.90
N ASN A 542 32.65 15.86 31.19
CA ASN A 542 31.23 15.50 31.07
C ASN A 542 30.87 14.73 29.79
N SER A 543 31.81 14.63 28.83
CA SER A 543 31.61 13.89 27.58
C SER A 543 32.75 12.91 27.33
N ALA A 544 32.42 11.76 26.72
CA ALA A 544 33.37 10.75 26.27
C ALA A 544 33.18 10.48 24.78
N ARG A 545 34.29 10.49 24.03
CA ARG A 545 34.35 10.06 22.63
C ARG A 545 34.88 8.63 22.55
N PHE A 546 34.12 7.77 21.89
CA PHE A 546 34.52 6.41 21.55
C PHE A 546 34.81 6.31 20.07
N GLU A 547 35.99 5.78 19.73
CA GLU A 547 36.42 5.56 18.35
C GLU A 547 36.44 4.06 18.03
N PHE A 548 35.78 3.67 16.95
CA PHE A 548 35.61 2.27 16.57
C PHE A 548 36.13 2.00 15.16
N GLU A 549 36.53 0.74 14.94
CA GLU A 549 36.76 0.15 13.63
C GLU A 549 35.89 -1.09 13.48
N LEU A 550 35.07 -1.12 12.43
CA LEU A 550 34.16 -2.21 12.11
C LEU A 550 34.57 -2.85 10.79
N ALA A 551 34.70 -4.18 10.78
CA ALA A 551 34.91 -4.97 9.58
C ALA A 551 33.96 -6.18 9.59
N GLY A 552 33.43 -6.56 8.44
CA GLY A 552 32.48 -7.66 8.38
C GLY A 552 31.86 -7.84 6.99
N PRO A 553 30.68 -8.47 6.89
CA PRO A 553 30.03 -8.77 5.62
C PRO A 553 29.51 -7.52 4.89
N PRO A 554 29.08 -7.65 3.62
CA PRO A 554 28.53 -6.54 2.81
C PRO A 554 27.35 -5.79 3.41
N HIS A 555 26.64 -6.39 4.37
CA HIS A 555 25.49 -5.80 5.03
C HIS A 555 25.70 -5.84 6.55
N MET A 556 25.87 -4.67 7.17
CA MET A 556 26.10 -4.52 8.60
C MET A 556 25.15 -3.50 9.23
N GLY A 557 24.84 -3.69 10.50
CA GLY A 557 23.98 -2.81 11.28
C GLY A 557 24.62 -2.42 12.60
N LEU A 558 24.36 -1.20 13.06
CA LEU A 558 24.67 -0.74 14.41
C LEU A 558 23.38 -0.30 15.09
N TYR A 559 23.18 -0.74 16.33
CA TYR A 559 22.10 -0.32 17.20
C TYR A 559 22.67 0.33 18.45
N ILE A 560 22.42 1.62 18.62
CA ILE A 560 23.06 2.44 19.65
C ILE A 560 22.00 2.82 20.69
N ARG A 561 22.09 2.25 21.89
CA ARG A 561 21.19 2.56 23.02
C ARG A 561 21.99 3.22 24.16
N PRO A 562 21.94 4.55 24.31
CA PRO A 562 22.44 5.21 25.51
C PRO A 562 21.74 4.66 26.75
N LEU A 563 22.47 4.51 27.85
CA LEU A 563 21.89 4.16 29.15
C LEU A 563 21.27 5.38 29.84
N ASP A 564 20.55 5.15 30.93
CA ASP A 564 19.85 6.21 31.67
C ASP A 564 20.79 7.36 32.07
N GLY A 565 20.36 8.59 31.76
CA GLY A 565 21.14 9.80 32.02
C GLY A 565 22.25 10.10 31.01
N VAL A 566 22.39 9.28 29.96
CA VAL A 566 23.36 9.47 28.86
C VAL A 566 22.65 9.93 27.60
N ALA A 567 23.24 10.88 26.88
CA ALA A 567 22.78 11.34 25.58
C ALA A 567 23.89 11.24 24.53
N VAL A 568 23.52 11.01 23.27
CA VAL A 568 24.45 11.12 22.14
C VAL A 568 24.55 12.59 21.74
N GLU A 569 25.73 13.18 21.87
CA GLU A 569 25.99 14.59 21.56
C GLU A 569 26.37 14.76 20.07
N ASN A 570 27.17 13.84 19.56
CA ASN A 570 27.69 13.87 18.20
C ASN A 570 28.16 12.49 17.74
N TRP A 571 28.39 12.34 16.43
CA TRP A 571 28.98 11.14 15.83
C TRP A 571 29.53 11.46 14.44
N SER A 572 30.20 10.50 13.81
CA SER A 572 30.63 10.61 12.41
C SER A 572 29.54 10.32 11.36
N PHE A 573 28.31 10.00 11.78
CA PHE A 573 27.18 9.72 10.88
C PHE A 573 26.39 10.99 10.53
N ILE A 574 25.40 10.86 9.65
CA ILE A 574 24.44 11.93 9.35
C ILE A 574 23.71 12.32 10.64
N ARG A 575 23.74 13.61 11.00
CA ARG A 575 23.20 14.12 12.27
C ARG A 575 21.68 14.24 12.35
N THR A 576 20.95 13.98 11.26
CA THR A 576 19.48 14.17 11.20
C THR A 576 18.71 13.47 12.32
N MET A 577 19.17 12.31 12.81
CA MET A 577 18.52 11.63 13.96
C MET A 577 18.77 12.34 15.29
N LEU A 578 19.89 13.05 15.45
CA LEU A 578 20.22 13.82 16.65
C LEU A 578 19.58 15.22 16.60
N ASP A 579 19.55 15.83 15.41
CA ASP A 579 19.04 17.20 15.22
C ASP A 579 17.50 17.26 15.17
N LYS A 580 16.81 16.11 15.12
CA LYS A 580 15.33 16.00 15.13
C LYS A 580 14.83 15.04 16.22
N PRO A 581 15.07 15.35 17.51
CA PRO A 581 14.71 14.49 18.63
C PRO A 581 13.20 14.29 18.79
N GLU A 582 12.37 15.17 18.22
CA GLU A 582 10.91 15.02 18.17
C GLU A 582 10.45 13.89 17.26
N LYS A 583 11.31 13.46 16.32
CA LYS A 583 11.01 12.40 15.35
C LYS A 583 11.79 11.12 15.62
N TYR A 584 13.00 11.21 16.14
CA TYR A 584 13.89 10.07 16.34
C TYR A 584 14.31 9.96 17.80
N SER A 585 14.15 8.76 18.35
CA SER A 585 14.56 8.41 19.71
C SER A 585 15.48 7.19 19.69
N PRO A 586 16.34 7.01 20.70
CA PRO A 586 17.10 5.78 20.84
C PRO A 586 16.16 4.57 21.05
N PRO A 587 16.59 3.35 20.68
CA PRO A 587 17.89 3.01 20.09
C PRO A 587 18.04 3.54 18.65
N TYR A 588 19.19 4.17 18.34
CA TYR A 588 19.49 4.67 17.00
C TYR A 588 19.99 3.54 16.10
N GLN A 589 19.51 3.51 14.87
CA GLN A 589 19.89 2.50 13.88
C GLN A 589 20.76 3.11 12.79
N ILE A 590 21.94 2.53 12.58
CA ILE A 590 22.79 2.81 11.41
C ILE A 590 22.85 1.54 10.59
N TYR A 591 22.56 1.66 9.29
CA TYR A 591 22.74 0.57 8.34
C TYR A 591 23.90 0.92 7.41
N PHE A 592 24.81 -0.02 7.25
CA PHE A 592 25.97 0.12 6.38
C PHE A 592 25.97 -1.02 5.37
N SER A 593 26.20 -0.68 4.10
CA SER A 593 26.38 -1.69 3.06
C SER A 593 27.47 -1.30 2.09
N TYR A 594 28.21 -2.29 1.59
CA TYR A 594 29.25 -2.09 0.58
C TYR A 594 29.12 -3.11 -0.57
N GLY A 595 29.69 -2.77 -1.72
CA GLY A 595 29.80 -3.65 -2.87
C GLY A 595 31.23 -4.18 -3.04
N VAL A 596 32.05 -3.45 -3.82
CA VAL A 596 33.43 -3.86 -4.14
C VAL A 596 34.42 -3.49 -3.03
N ASP A 597 34.21 -2.35 -2.36
CA ASP A 597 35.13 -1.87 -1.32
C ASP A 597 34.77 -2.46 0.04
N SER A 598 35.52 -3.47 0.46
CA SER A 598 35.37 -4.14 1.76
C SER A 598 36.32 -3.59 2.83
N SER A 599 36.81 -2.35 2.67
CA SER A 599 37.67 -1.73 3.68
C SER A 599 36.93 -1.56 5.02
N SER A 600 37.69 -1.63 6.12
CA SER A 600 37.13 -1.43 7.45
C SER A 600 36.59 -0.01 7.59
N PHE A 601 35.44 0.09 8.25
CA PHE A 601 34.73 1.33 8.46
C PHE A 601 35.08 1.90 9.84
N LYS A 602 35.67 3.09 9.87
CA LYS A 602 36.01 3.80 11.12
C LYS A 602 34.98 4.87 11.43
N PHE A 603 34.52 4.91 12.67
CA PHE A 603 33.52 5.88 13.14
C PHE A 603 33.75 6.27 14.60
N HIS A 604 33.15 7.38 15.00
CA HIS A 604 33.14 7.79 16.41
C HIS A 604 31.72 8.15 16.87
N ILE A 605 31.51 8.02 18.17
CA ILE A 605 30.29 8.45 18.86
C ILE A 605 30.70 9.18 20.14
N ASP A 606 30.12 10.37 20.31
CA ASP A 606 30.34 11.25 21.46
C ASP A 606 29.12 11.17 22.37
N PHE A 607 29.33 10.75 23.61
CA PHE A 607 28.29 10.66 24.63
C PHE A 607 28.53 11.72 25.70
N ALA A 608 27.44 12.32 26.18
CA ALA A 608 27.44 13.22 27.32
C ALA A 608 26.61 12.60 28.46
N LYS A 609 27.10 12.73 29.69
CA LYS A 609 26.39 12.25 30.89
C LYS A 609 26.19 13.39 31.88
N SER A 610 24.97 13.52 32.40
CA SER A 610 24.56 14.68 33.22
C SER A 610 25.27 14.78 34.58
N ASP A 611 25.72 13.65 35.14
CA ASP A 611 26.42 13.58 36.43
C ASP A 611 27.96 13.62 36.32
N GLY A 612 28.51 13.64 35.10
CA GLY A 612 29.95 13.61 34.82
C GLY A 612 30.66 12.29 35.15
N GLN A 613 29.94 11.23 35.59
CA GLN A 613 30.54 9.95 35.95
C GLN A 613 30.65 9.01 34.74
N LEU A 614 31.80 9.06 34.05
CA LEU A 614 32.07 8.30 32.81
C LEU A 614 32.88 6.99 33.02
N ASP A 615 33.05 6.57 34.28
CA ASP A 615 33.80 5.37 34.70
C ASP A 615 32.93 4.11 34.80
N GLY A 616 31.62 4.20 34.56
CA GLY A 616 30.69 3.06 34.52
C GLY A 616 30.18 2.77 33.11
N PRO A 617 29.19 1.88 32.96
CA PRO A 617 28.56 1.61 31.67
C PRO A 617 27.83 2.86 31.17
N ILE A 618 27.99 3.17 29.89
CA ILE A 618 27.52 4.39 29.22
C ILE A 618 26.44 4.05 28.18
N PHE A 619 26.64 2.99 27.40
CA PHE A 619 25.69 2.61 26.35
C PHE A 619 25.79 1.13 25.98
N GLU A 620 24.73 0.63 25.34
CA GLU A 620 24.75 -0.64 24.65
C GLU A 620 24.93 -0.44 23.14
N LEU A 621 25.79 -1.26 22.56
CA LEU A 621 26.04 -1.32 21.13
C LEU A 621 25.71 -2.70 20.60
N GLY A 622 24.63 -2.80 19.81
CA GLY A 622 24.35 -3.95 18.97
C GLY A 622 25.11 -3.82 17.65
N VAL A 623 25.89 -4.83 17.29
CA VAL A 623 26.62 -4.95 16.02
C VAL A 623 26.09 -6.15 15.28
N VAL A 624 25.68 -5.95 14.03
CA VAL A 624 25.03 -6.97 13.22
C VAL A 624 25.76 -7.18 11.92
N GLY A 625 25.88 -8.44 11.51
CA GLY A 625 26.37 -8.85 10.20
C GLY A 625 25.37 -9.76 9.51
N HIS A 626 25.06 -9.47 8.25
CA HIS A 626 24.15 -10.23 7.41
C HIS A 626 24.86 -10.81 6.19
N TYR A 627 24.79 -12.13 6.04
CA TYR A 627 25.42 -12.88 4.96
C TYR A 627 24.39 -13.22 3.87
N VAL A 628 23.78 -12.18 3.29
CA VAL A 628 22.58 -12.26 2.44
C VAL A 628 22.79 -13.09 1.17
N SER A 629 23.94 -12.92 0.50
CA SER A 629 24.23 -13.60 -0.78
C SER A 629 24.16 -15.12 -0.66
N GLN A 630 23.74 -15.79 -1.75
CA GLN A 630 23.81 -17.25 -1.86
C GLN A 630 25.24 -17.77 -1.94
N ASP A 631 26.23 -16.90 -2.18
CA ASP A 631 27.65 -17.26 -2.13
C ASP A 631 28.12 -17.66 -0.72
N PHE A 632 27.37 -17.27 0.31
CA PHE A 632 27.62 -17.68 1.69
C PHE A 632 26.93 -19.00 1.98
N GLU A 633 27.68 -20.03 2.35
CA GLU A 633 27.12 -21.35 2.63
C GLU A 633 26.15 -21.33 3.81
N ARG A 634 25.09 -22.12 3.71
CA ARG A 634 24.15 -22.41 4.80
C ARG A 634 24.59 -23.71 5.48
N ASP A 635 24.39 -23.82 6.79
CA ASP A 635 24.71 -25.04 7.52
C ASP A 635 23.73 -26.19 7.19
N GLU A 636 24.16 -27.43 7.41
CA GLU A 636 23.38 -28.63 7.08
C GLU A 636 22.04 -28.66 7.82
N THR A 637 22.02 -28.21 9.08
CA THR A 637 20.82 -28.14 9.94
C THR A 637 19.75 -27.25 9.31
N THR A 638 20.13 -26.07 8.82
CA THR A 638 19.22 -25.14 8.13
C THR A 638 18.80 -25.65 6.78
N LEU A 639 19.69 -26.29 6.02
CA LEU A 639 19.31 -26.93 4.76
C LEU A 639 18.26 -28.04 4.99
N GLY A 640 18.40 -28.82 6.07
CA GLY A 640 17.39 -29.78 6.52
C GLY A 640 16.07 -29.10 6.90
N PHE A 641 16.12 -28.03 7.70
CA PHE A 641 14.93 -27.26 8.08
C PHE A 641 14.16 -26.72 6.87
N ILE A 642 14.88 -26.21 5.86
CA ILE A 642 14.28 -25.73 4.61
C ILE A 642 13.67 -26.89 3.81
N ALA A 643 14.31 -28.06 3.78
CA ALA A 643 13.82 -29.23 3.06
C ALA A 643 12.52 -29.80 3.65
N ASP A 644 12.27 -29.60 4.95
CA ASP A 644 11.03 -30.02 5.63
C ASP A 644 9.83 -29.09 5.36
N LEU A 645 10.06 -27.92 4.74
CA LEU A 645 8.99 -27.00 4.36
C LEU A 645 8.23 -27.51 3.13
N PRO A 646 6.90 -27.31 3.07
CA PRO A 646 6.10 -27.74 1.93
C PRO A 646 6.37 -26.92 0.67
N ASP A 647 6.03 -27.48 -0.49
CA ASP A 647 6.35 -26.93 -1.82
C ASP A 647 5.67 -25.59 -2.17
N PHE A 648 4.62 -25.21 -1.45
CA PHE A 648 3.98 -23.90 -1.57
C PHE A 648 4.71 -22.80 -0.79
N VAL A 649 5.74 -23.13 -0.01
CA VAL A 649 6.57 -22.18 0.73
C VAL A 649 7.75 -21.73 -0.12
N TYR A 650 8.00 -20.43 -0.10
CA TYR A 650 9.25 -19.82 -0.53
C TYR A 650 9.96 -19.21 0.67
N THR A 651 11.23 -19.58 0.85
CA THR A 651 12.06 -19.08 1.94
C THR A 651 12.92 -17.93 1.49
N MET A 652 12.88 -16.84 2.25
CA MET A 652 13.89 -15.78 2.18
C MET A 652 14.70 -15.84 3.47
N GLU A 653 15.92 -16.40 3.37
CA GLU A 653 16.76 -16.66 4.54
C GLU A 653 18.24 -16.41 4.29
N TRP A 654 18.97 -16.12 5.37
CA TRP A 654 20.42 -16.06 5.36
C TRP A 654 21.01 -16.15 6.78
N PRO A 655 22.31 -16.52 6.90
CA PRO A 655 23.04 -16.42 8.16
C PRO A 655 23.23 -14.99 8.64
N SER A 656 23.14 -14.81 9.95
CA SER A 656 23.37 -13.54 10.63
C SER A 656 24.10 -13.72 11.96
N LEU A 657 24.84 -12.68 12.34
CA LEU A 657 25.49 -12.57 13.64
C LEU A 657 24.99 -11.31 14.33
N PHE A 658 24.63 -11.44 15.61
CA PHE A 658 24.29 -10.31 16.47
C PHE A 658 25.22 -10.32 17.67
N MET A 659 26.01 -9.25 17.84
CA MET A 659 26.89 -9.07 18.99
C MET A 659 26.43 -7.85 19.79
N ARG A 660 26.20 -7.99 21.09
CA ARG A 660 25.88 -6.87 21.98
C ARG A 660 27.07 -6.58 22.88
N TYR A 661 27.48 -5.33 22.96
CA TYR A 661 28.52 -4.87 23.88
C TYR A 661 27.94 -3.80 24.82
N ILE A 662 28.37 -3.81 26.08
CA ILE A 662 28.16 -2.70 27.02
C ILE A 662 29.50 -2.00 27.22
N PHE A 663 29.56 -0.71 26.92
CA PHE A 663 30.78 0.12 26.99
C PHE A 663 30.71 1.19 28.07
#